data_AF-A0A540LEX4-F1
#
_entry.id   AF-A0A540LEX4-F1
#
_cell.length_a   1.000
_cell.length_b   1.000
_cell.length_c   1.000
_cell.angle_alpha   90.00
_cell.angle_beta   90.00
_cell.angle_gamma   90.00
#
_symmetry.space_group_name_H-M   'P 1'
#
loop_
_entity.id
_entity.type
_entity.pdbx_description
1 polymer ?
#
loop_
_entity_poly.entity_id
_entity_poly.type
_entity_poly.pdbx_seq_one_letter_code
_entity_poly.pdbx_strand_id
1 'polypeptide(L)'
;MSNLINLRHLKNSGVSSLEGMPPNLGSLVNLQSLPNFVVSGGSDQSGIREIGPLSHLQGALCISGLENVTDVEDAQMANLKYKARLDSLVLEWSHSSDTREMESAVLDMLEPHRKIKELTIKSYAGKEFSSWVGGPLFSNMVLVRLEKCNNCLSLPPLGQLPHLRELYIIGMNAVESVGAEFYGERMLPFPVLETLEFVEMQHWKEWLPFQADHEGGAFPCLKTLFVQKCSKLEGKLPENLNSLAKLEIFKCEELVVSIANSKQLRRLNIDGCKVLVHIAAKVEFELLESLRLSNISEVMSLQTGELLKKGLTKVRDLKISGCEEVTSSLKNEEGRLLQQLTCLGSLEIEDNSRLVEELGKEAEELQISECKLEFLELNKCENLLKLPKGLNQLLSLQKLCIYECSRLVSFPDVGLPPSLKDIEIRECHSLIYFAKFQIPQNLRIIQIEDCKSLTSLVDEEECERLGLIAPNGFFSDNTNHCLESIWISNCQNLKSLPDGLCHLSNLQELIIGKCGSLVSIPRLSGGRRPSNLREIIIRDCEKLEALPEDMHNLNSLETLSIDYREGLTFPPNLTSLGIRKVKSCKSLWELEWGLHRLTSLGLISGEDPDTVSFPPDMVRMETLKSLAHLRIEGFPNLKKLSSKGFQFLTSLQSLHLWNCPKLASIPEEGLPPSLERLTISECPMLKERCQRGKGRYWHKISHIPTIWIDGNVI
;
A
#
# COMPACT_ATOMS: atom_id res chain seq x y z
N MET A 1 -9.18 14.33 -39.90
CA MET A 1 -10.51 14.08 -39.29
C MET A 1 -11.64 14.88 -39.95
N SER A 2 -11.36 15.92 -40.72
CA SER A 2 -12.34 16.83 -41.34
C SER A 2 -13.44 16.18 -42.21
N ASN A 3 -13.24 14.95 -42.70
CA ASN A 3 -14.26 14.23 -43.48
C ASN A 3 -15.39 13.61 -42.61
N LEU A 4 -15.24 13.60 -41.27
CA LEU A 4 -16.19 12.98 -40.34
C LEU A 4 -17.26 13.98 -39.85
N ILE A 5 -17.89 14.74 -40.75
CA ILE A 5 -18.80 15.86 -40.43
C ILE A 5 -20.03 15.51 -39.56
N ASN A 6 -20.38 14.22 -39.48
CA ASN A 6 -21.48 13.70 -38.66
C ASN A 6 -21.01 13.17 -37.28
N LEU A 7 -19.72 13.27 -36.97
CA LEU A 7 -19.17 12.80 -35.71
C LEU A 7 -19.75 13.61 -34.55
N ARG A 8 -20.37 12.91 -33.60
CA ARG A 8 -20.96 13.51 -32.39
C ARG A 8 -20.17 13.23 -31.12
N HIS A 9 -19.41 12.15 -31.10
CA HIS A 9 -18.70 11.72 -29.90
C HIS A 9 -17.27 11.33 -30.25
N LEU A 10 -16.30 12.06 -29.69
CA LEU A 10 -14.89 11.70 -29.71
C LEU A 10 -14.47 11.41 -28.27
N LYS A 11 -14.30 10.13 -27.93
CA LYS A 11 -13.88 9.71 -26.58
C LYS A 11 -12.37 9.56 -26.53
N ASN A 12 -11.69 10.53 -25.94
CA ASN A 12 -10.24 10.53 -25.73
C ASN A 12 -9.85 10.75 -24.26
N SER A 13 -10.77 10.51 -23.34
CA SER A 13 -10.48 10.48 -21.90
C SER A 13 -9.41 9.43 -21.58
N GLY A 14 -8.35 9.81 -20.86
CA GLY A 14 -7.29 8.89 -20.41
C GLY A 14 -6.13 8.70 -21.40
N VAL A 15 -6.09 9.45 -22.51
CA VAL A 15 -4.94 9.45 -23.43
C VAL A 15 -3.96 10.55 -23.02
N SER A 16 -3.03 10.23 -22.12
CA SER A 16 -2.02 11.18 -21.62
C SER A 16 -0.85 11.42 -22.58
N SER A 17 -0.70 10.60 -23.62
CA SER A 17 0.36 10.72 -24.63
C SER A 17 -0.02 11.62 -25.82
N LEU A 18 -1.19 12.26 -25.79
CA LEU A 18 -1.65 13.12 -26.88
C LEU A 18 -0.93 14.47 -26.79
N GLU A 19 -0.12 14.81 -27.78
CA GLU A 19 0.65 16.08 -27.84
C GLU A 19 -0.10 17.21 -28.54
N GLY A 20 -1.24 16.91 -29.18
CA GLY A 20 -2.01 17.86 -29.96
C GLY A 20 -3.27 17.26 -30.57
N MET A 21 -4.24 18.11 -30.89
CA MET A 21 -5.40 17.69 -31.66
C MET A 21 -5.07 17.60 -33.16
N PRO A 22 -5.76 16.74 -33.92
CA PRO A 22 -5.64 16.74 -35.37
C PRO A 22 -6.07 18.09 -35.95
N PRO A 23 -5.43 18.59 -37.02
CA PRO A 23 -5.78 19.88 -37.60
C PRO A 23 -7.21 19.87 -38.17
N ASN A 24 -7.86 21.04 -38.12
CA ASN A 24 -9.23 21.25 -38.59
C ASN A 24 -10.30 20.46 -37.81
N LEU A 25 -10.06 20.13 -36.53
CA LEU A 25 -11.07 19.58 -35.62
C LEU A 25 -12.28 20.51 -35.52
N GLY A 26 -12.08 21.82 -35.58
CA GLY A 26 -13.15 22.83 -35.59
C GLY A 26 -14.17 22.68 -36.73
N SER A 27 -13.87 21.92 -37.78
CA SER A 27 -14.85 21.59 -38.84
C SER A 27 -15.96 20.63 -38.37
N LEU A 28 -15.76 19.93 -37.25
CA LEU A 28 -16.70 18.96 -36.69
C LEU A 28 -17.78 19.65 -35.85
N VAL A 29 -18.53 20.57 -36.44
CA VAL A 29 -19.50 21.44 -35.72
C VAL A 29 -20.61 20.67 -34.99
N ASN A 30 -20.89 19.41 -35.38
CA ASN A 30 -21.86 18.53 -34.74
C ASN A 30 -21.32 17.79 -33.51
N LEU A 31 -20.06 18.00 -33.12
CA LEU A 31 -19.42 17.32 -32.01
C LEU A 31 -20.07 17.74 -30.67
N GLN A 32 -20.51 16.74 -29.91
CA GLN A 32 -21.21 16.89 -28.64
C GLN A 32 -20.35 16.50 -27.46
N SER A 33 -19.50 15.47 -27.58
CA SER A 33 -18.60 15.09 -26.49
C SER A 33 -17.14 15.08 -26.96
N LEU A 34 -16.34 15.88 -26.26
CA LEU A 34 -14.89 15.95 -26.41
C LEU A 34 -14.26 16.08 -25.01
N PRO A 35 -13.95 14.97 -24.33
CA PRO A 35 -13.45 15.02 -22.95
C PRO A 35 -12.10 15.72 -22.81
N ASN A 36 -11.21 15.60 -23.81
CA ASN A 36 -9.90 16.23 -23.77
C ASN A 36 -9.60 16.98 -25.08
N PHE A 37 -9.04 18.18 -24.98
CA PHE A 37 -8.51 18.97 -26.09
C PHE A 37 -7.09 19.40 -25.71
N VAL A 38 -6.11 18.98 -26.51
CA VAL A 38 -4.70 19.33 -26.28
C VAL A 38 -4.28 20.43 -27.24
N VAL A 39 -3.87 21.58 -26.70
CA VAL A 39 -3.28 22.67 -27.45
C VAL A 39 -1.81 22.32 -27.72
N SER A 40 -1.48 22.18 -29.00
CA SER A 40 -0.18 21.73 -29.48
C SER A 40 0.83 22.87 -29.64
N GLY A 41 2.11 22.60 -29.36
CA GLY A 41 3.21 23.55 -29.58
C GLY A 41 3.69 23.57 -31.04
N GLY A 42 3.37 24.63 -31.80
CA GLY A 42 3.88 24.86 -33.15
C GLY A 42 2.93 25.67 -34.04
N SER A 43 3.46 26.45 -35.00
CA SER A 43 2.69 27.35 -35.88
C SER A 43 1.70 26.65 -36.82
N ASP A 44 1.92 25.36 -37.09
CA ASP A 44 1.20 24.60 -38.13
C ASP A 44 0.20 23.60 -37.52
N GLN A 45 -0.07 23.69 -36.22
CA GLN A 45 -0.84 22.70 -35.45
C GLN A 45 -2.10 23.31 -34.80
N SER A 46 -2.97 22.45 -34.24
CA SER A 46 -4.30 22.82 -33.74
C SER A 46 -4.25 23.80 -32.57
N GLY A 47 -4.41 25.09 -32.86
CA GLY A 47 -4.56 26.13 -31.85
C GLY A 47 -5.90 26.04 -31.13
N ILE A 48 -5.97 26.61 -29.93
CA ILE A 48 -7.16 26.60 -29.07
C ILE A 48 -8.43 27.18 -29.76
N ARG A 49 -8.26 28.07 -30.76
CA ARG A 49 -9.34 28.59 -31.61
C ARG A 49 -10.19 27.51 -32.30
N GLU A 50 -9.65 26.31 -32.51
CA GLU A 50 -10.41 25.21 -33.12
C GLU A 50 -11.59 24.74 -32.25
N ILE A 51 -11.58 25.03 -30.94
CA ILE A 51 -12.72 24.79 -30.04
C ILE A 51 -13.89 25.74 -30.32
N GLY A 52 -13.61 26.94 -30.86
CA GLY A 52 -14.58 28.01 -31.09
C GLY A 52 -15.88 27.54 -31.75
N PRO A 53 -15.82 26.93 -32.95
CA PRO A 53 -16.99 26.46 -33.70
C PRO A 53 -17.78 25.33 -33.05
N LEU A 54 -17.21 24.61 -32.07
CA LEU A 54 -17.80 23.41 -31.45
C LEU A 54 -18.86 23.78 -30.40
N SER A 55 -19.95 24.43 -30.84
CA SER A 55 -20.99 24.99 -29.94
C SER A 55 -21.88 23.94 -29.26
N HIS A 56 -21.90 22.70 -29.75
CA HIS A 56 -22.72 21.62 -29.23
C HIS A 56 -22.05 20.80 -28.11
N LEU A 57 -20.81 21.14 -27.74
CA LEU A 57 -20.08 20.46 -26.68
C LEU A 57 -20.86 20.49 -25.36
N GLN A 58 -20.97 19.33 -24.72
CA GLN A 58 -21.69 19.11 -23.49
C GLN A 58 -20.95 18.19 -22.54
N GLY A 59 -21.28 18.27 -21.25
CA GLY A 59 -20.63 17.49 -20.19
C GLY A 59 -19.29 18.09 -19.78
N ALA A 60 -18.24 17.27 -19.74
CA ALA A 60 -16.90 17.68 -19.31
C ALA A 60 -15.98 17.99 -20.50
N LEU A 61 -15.22 19.08 -20.38
CA LEU A 61 -14.16 19.47 -21.32
C LEU A 61 -12.88 19.76 -20.54
N CYS A 62 -11.81 19.05 -20.86
CA CYS A 62 -10.45 19.36 -20.43
C CYS A 62 -9.70 20.03 -21.58
N ILE A 63 -9.06 21.17 -21.31
CA ILE A 63 -8.18 21.88 -22.23
C ILE A 63 -6.79 21.89 -21.61
N SER A 64 -5.88 21.09 -22.17
CA SER A 64 -4.51 20.97 -21.69
C SER A 64 -3.50 21.56 -22.68
N GLY A 65 -2.29 21.85 -22.22
CA GLY A 65 -1.25 22.45 -23.04
C GLY A 65 -1.42 23.96 -23.24
N LEU A 66 -2.13 24.63 -22.32
CA LEU A 66 -2.47 26.05 -22.44
C LEU A 66 -1.25 26.98 -22.50
N GLU A 67 -0.08 26.52 -22.02
CA GLU A 67 1.20 27.21 -22.17
C GLU A 67 1.63 27.39 -23.64
N ASN A 68 1.02 26.64 -24.57
CA ASN A 68 1.30 26.74 -26.00
C ASN A 68 0.49 27.86 -26.67
N VAL A 69 -0.41 28.54 -25.94
CA VAL A 69 -1.15 29.69 -26.46
C VAL A 69 -0.23 30.90 -26.54
N THR A 70 0.20 31.24 -27.75
CA THR A 70 1.09 32.38 -28.03
C THR A 70 0.36 33.68 -28.39
N ASP A 71 -0.97 33.63 -28.56
CA ASP A 71 -1.83 34.77 -28.88
C ASP A 71 -3.08 34.75 -27.98
N VAL A 72 -3.35 35.85 -27.27
CA VAL A 72 -4.49 35.98 -26.37
C VAL A 72 -5.80 35.97 -27.16
N GLU A 73 -5.79 36.46 -28.40
CA GLU A 73 -6.98 36.47 -29.26
C GLU A 73 -7.41 35.03 -29.61
N ASP A 74 -6.48 34.10 -29.80
CA ASP A 74 -6.81 32.69 -30.06
C ASP A 74 -7.56 32.07 -28.87
N ALA A 75 -7.18 32.41 -27.63
CA ALA A 75 -7.91 31.98 -26.42
C ALA A 75 -9.33 32.55 -26.38
N GLN A 76 -9.50 33.83 -26.75
CA GLN A 76 -10.82 34.44 -26.88
C GLN A 76 -11.68 33.73 -27.93
N MET A 77 -11.09 33.33 -29.06
CA MET A 77 -11.75 32.59 -30.14
C MET A 77 -12.22 31.19 -29.73
N ALA A 78 -11.69 30.60 -28.65
CA ALA A 78 -12.20 29.34 -28.08
C ALA A 78 -13.67 29.46 -27.63
N ASN A 79 -14.11 30.68 -27.34
CA ASN A 79 -15.50 31.07 -27.16
C ASN A 79 -16.26 30.21 -26.13
N LEU A 80 -15.63 29.94 -24.98
CA LEU A 80 -16.17 29.10 -23.91
C LEU A 80 -17.45 29.70 -23.29
N LYS A 81 -17.58 31.03 -23.30
CA LYS A 81 -18.76 31.79 -22.81
C LYS A 81 -20.09 31.34 -23.40
N TYR A 82 -20.12 30.82 -24.63
CA TYR A 82 -21.35 30.42 -25.32
C TYR A 82 -21.60 28.90 -25.33
N LYS A 83 -20.75 28.12 -24.65
CA LYS A 83 -20.89 26.65 -24.54
C LYS A 83 -21.76 26.27 -23.34
N ALA A 84 -23.04 26.62 -23.42
CA ALA A 84 -24.00 26.53 -22.31
C ALA A 84 -24.32 25.11 -21.80
N ARG A 85 -23.88 24.06 -22.51
CA ARG A 85 -24.12 22.65 -22.17
C ARG A 85 -22.95 22.00 -21.44
N LEU A 86 -21.85 22.73 -21.22
CA LEU A 86 -20.74 22.25 -20.40
C LEU A 86 -21.12 22.34 -18.92
N ASP A 87 -20.93 21.22 -18.23
CA ASP A 87 -21.10 21.11 -16.78
C ASP A 87 -19.75 21.23 -16.04
N SER A 88 -18.67 20.75 -16.66
CA SER A 88 -17.33 20.66 -16.06
C SER A 88 -16.24 21.16 -17.00
N LEU A 89 -15.34 22.00 -16.49
CA LEU A 89 -14.22 22.56 -17.24
C LEU A 89 -12.91 22.35 -16.49
N VAL A 90 -11.93 21.77 -17.17
CA VAL A 90 -10.54 21.67 -16.70
C VAL A 90 -9.66 22.50 -17.60
N LEU A 91 -8.89 23.41 -17.02
CA LEU A 91 -7.87 24.21 -17.70
C LEU A 91 -6.50 23.78 -17.16
N GLU A 92 -5.63 23.27 -18.02
CA GLU A 92 -4.36 22.67 -17.62
C GLU A 92 -3.18 23.23 -18.42
N TRP A 93 -2.18 23.68 -17.68
CA TRP A 93 -0.85 24.04 -18.17
C TRP A 93 0.14 22.93 -17.85
N SER A 94 1.25 22.84 -18.60
CA SER A 94 2.39 22.04 -18.19
C SER A 94 3.16 22.70 -17.03
N HIS A 95 3.88 21.89 -16.26
CA HIS A 95 4.72 22.35 -15.15
C HIS A 95 5.86 23.22 -15.69
N SER A 96 5.67 24.54 -15.76
CA SER A 96 6.73 25.50 -16.04
C SER A 96 6.99 26.36 -14.80
N SER A 97 8.25 26.45 -14.39
CA SER A 97 8.70 27.34 -13.31
C SER A 97 8.70 28.82 -13.73
N ASP A 98 8.61 29.08 -15.04
CA ASP A 98 8.78 30.40 -15.60
C ASP A 98 7.41 31.08 -15.75
N THR A 99 7.15 32.09 -14.93
CA THR A 99 6.00 32.98 -15.10
C THR A 99 6.11 33.66 -16.46
N ARG A 100 5.20 33.35 -17.40
CA ARG A 100 5.02 34.16 -18.61
C ARG A 100 3.99 35.24 -18.31
N GLU A 101 4.27 36.48 -18.69
CA GLU A 101 3.34 37.63 -18.52
C GLU A 101 1.96 37.38 -19.18
N MET A 102 1.92 36.47 -20.16
CA MET A 102 0.75 36.19 -20.98
C MET A 102 -0.29 35.27 -20.31
N GLU A 103 0.08 34.48 -19.30
CA GLU A 103 -0.81 33.45 -18.75
C GLU A 103 -2.09 34.04 -18.12
N SER A 104 -1.95 35.16 -17.41
CA SER A 104 -3.10 35.89 -16.85
C SER A 104 -4.06 36.35 -17.94
N ALA A 105 -3.52 36.88 -19.04
CA ALA A 105 -4.34 37.35 -20.15
C ALA A 105 -5.04 36.17 -20.88
N VAL A 106 -4.39 35.01 -20.99
CA VAL A 106 -5.01 33.80 -21.53
C VAL A 106 -6.16 33.34 -20.63
N LEU A 107 -5.94 33.23 -19.31
CA LEU A 107 -6.98 32.82 -18.36
C LEU A 107 -8.17 33.81 -18.37
N ASP A 108 -7.92 35.11 -18.51
CA ASP A 108 -8.96 36.15 -18.61
C ASP A 108 -9.87 35.94 -19.82
N MET A 109 -9.30 35.49 -20.95
CA MET A 109 -10.07 35.22 -22.17
C MET A 109 -10.81 33.87 -22.16
N LEU A 110 -10.44 32.95 -21.25
CA LEU A 110 -11.05 31.63 -21.11
C LEU A 110 -12.26 31.58 -20.15
N GLU A 111 -12.89 32.72 -19.90
CA GLU A 111 -14.11 32.79 -19.08
C GLU A 111 -15.19 31.82 -19.62
N PRO A 112 -15.69 30.89 -18.78
CA PRO A 112 -16.67 29.88 -19.19
C PRO A 112 -18.10 30.43 -19.22
N HIS A 113 -19.04 29.61 -19.70
CA HIS A 113 -20.45 29.90 -19.54
C HIS A 113 -20.86 29.89 -18.04
N ARG A 114 -21.69 30.83 -17.61
CA ARG A 114 -22.17 31.03 -16.21
C ARG A 114 -22.94 29.85 -15.58
N LYS A 115 -23.17 28.77 -16.34
CA LYS A 115 -23.89 27.56 -15.90
C LYS A 115 -22.93 26.44 -15.48
N ILE A 116 -21.62 26.67 -15.59
CA ILE A 116 -20.61 25.71 -15.19
C ILE A 116 -20.79 25.33 -13.71
N LYS A 117 -20.66 24.03 -13.42
CA LYS A 117 -20.80 23.47 -12.07
C LYS A 117 -19.46 23.08 -11.48
N GLU A 118 -18.54 22.62 -12.31
CA GLU A 118 -17.24 22.14 -11.86
C GLU A 118 -16.13 22.89 -12.61
N LEU A 119 -15.17 23.40 -11.85
CA LEU A 119 -13.99 24.06 -12.40
C LEU A 119 -12.73 23.44 -11.80
N THR A 120 -11.78 23.09 -12.65
CA THR A 120 -10.44 22.69 -12.23
C THR A 120 -9.41 23.51 -12.98
N ILE A 121 -8.48 24.15 -12.27
CA ILE A 121 -7.34 24.86 -12.86
C ILE A 121 -6.07 24.16 -12.40
N LYS A 122 -5.21 23.74 -13.35
CA LYS A 122 -4.00 22.97 -13.07
C LYS A 122 -2.75 23.66 -13.59
N SER A 123 -1.72 23.71 -12.74
CA SER A 123 -0.38 24.20 -13.06
C SER A 123 -0.35 25.62 -13.62
N TYR A 124 -1.36 26.44 -13.33
CA TYR A 124 -1.41 27.82 -13.83
C TYR A 124 -0.25 28.63 -13.26
N ALA A 125 0.57 29.18 -14.16
CA ALA A 125 1.82 29.86 -13.82
C ALA A 125 1.66 31.37 -13.58
N GLY A 126 0.45 31.93 -13.70
CA GLY A 126 0.19 33.34 -13.42
C GLY A 126 0.20 33.68 -11.93
N LYS A 127 0.35 34.98 -11.63
CA LYS A 127 0.44 35.48 -10.24
C LYS A 127 -0.91 35.68 -9.55
N GLU A 128 -1.95 35.91 -10.34
CA GLU A 128 -3.31 36.19 -9.87
C GLU A 128 -4.31 35.44 -10.75
N PHE A 129 -5.43 35.04 -10.15
CA PHE A 129 -6.56 34.46 -10.90
C PHE A 129 -7.38 35.57 -11.56
N SER A 130 -7.94 35.24 -12.72
CA SER A 130 -8.91 36.10 -13.40
C SER A 130 -10.11 36.42 -12.51
N SER A 131 -10.65 37.63 -12.64
CA SER A 131 -11.80 38.10 -11.85
C SER A 131 -13.07 37.24 -11.95
N TRP A 132 -13.20 36.45 -13.02
CA TRP A 132 -14.30 35.52 -13.19
C TRP A 132 -14.17 34.28 -12.29
N VAL A 133 -12.95 33.91 -11.88
CA VAL A 133 -12.70 32.79 -10.96
C VAL A 133 -13.18 33.20 -9.56
N GLY A 134 -14.25 32.58 -9.09
CA GLY A 134 -14.92 32.99 -7.85
C GLY A 134 -15.87 34.17 -8.02
N GLY A 135 -16.04 34.74 -9.21
CA GLY A 135 -16.93 35.88 -9.45
C GLY A 135 -18.42 35.56 -9.19
N PRO A 136 -19.24 36.54 -8.76
CA PRO A 136 -20.64 36.31 -8.35
C PRO A 136 -21.54 35.83 -9.49
N LEU A 137 -21.13 36.06 -10.75
CA LEU A 137 -21.82 35.59 -11.95
C LEU A 137 -21.76 34.06 -12.13
N PHE A 138 -20.84 33.38 -11.44
CA PHE A 138 -20.64 31.93 -11.51
C PHE A 138 -21.29 31.19 -10.35
N SER A 139 -22.46 31.66 -9.95
CA SER A 139 -23.21 31.15 -8.79
C SER A 139 -23.60 29.67 -8.85
N ASN A 140 -23.52 29.01 -10.01
CA ASN A 140 -23.83 27.59 -10.18
C ASN A 140 -22.65 26.64 -9.86
N MET A 141 -21.46 27.17 -9.57
CA MET A 141 -20.30 26.35 -9.21
C MET A 141 -20.56 25.58 -7.91
N VAL A 142 -20.40 24.26 -7.99
CA VAL A 142 -20.55 23.29 -6.90
C VAL A 142 -19.19 22.74 -6.45
N LEU A 143 -18.25 22.59 -7.38
CA LEU A 143 -16.92 22.05 -7.11
C LEU A 143 -15.84 22.91 -7.78
N VAL A 144 -14.83 23.29 -7.00
CA VAL A 144 -13.65 24.01 -7.49
C VAL A 144 -12.38 23.29 -7.04
N ARG A 145 -11.46 23.05 -7.98
CA ARG A 145 -10.12 22.48 -7.73
C ARG A 145 -9.06 23.42 -8.28
N LEU A 146 -8.16 23.88 -7.42
CA LEU A 146 -6.95 24.62 -7.81
C LEU A 146 -5.76 23.73 -7.51
N GLU A 147 -5.07 23.26 -8.55
CA GLU A 147 -3.99 22.28 -8.42
C GLU A 147 -2.68 22.83 -8.98
N LYS A 148 -1.61 22.81 -8.18
CA LYS A 148 -0.24 23.14 -8.57
C LYS A 148 -0.05 24.54 -9.18
N CYS A 149 -0.93 25.50 -8.85
CA CYS A 149 -0.80 26.90 -9.31
C CYS A 149 0.18 27.67 -8.40
N ASN A 150 1.43 27.19 -8.35
CA ASN A 150 2.40 27.51 -7.31
C ASN A 150 2.83 28.98 -7.27
N ASN A 151 2.65 29.73 -8.36
CA ASN A 151 3.07 31.13 -8.49
C ASN A 151 1.99 32.12 -8.04
N CYS A 152 0.77 31.65 -7.79
CA CYS A 152 -0.34 32.51 -7.37
C CYS A 152 -0.08 33.07 -5.96
N LEU A 153 -0.19 34.39 -5.83
CA LEU A 153 0.08 35.11 -4.59
C LEU A 153 -1.13 35.15 -3.64
N SER A 154 -2.34 34.96 -4.17
CA SER A 154 -3.60 34.99 -3.43
C SER A 154 -4.61 33.96 -3.95
N LEU A 155 -5.59 33.63 -3.12
CA LEU A 155 -6.74 32.80 -3.51
C LEU A 155 -7.85 33.69 -4.11
N PRO A 156 -8.65 33.15 -5.05
CA PRO A 156 -9.81 33.87 -5.57
C PRO A 156 -10.94 33.96 -4.53
N PRO A 157 -11.92 34.88 -4.68
CA PRO A 157 -13.02 35.09 -3.74
C PRO A 157 -14.08 33.99 -3.83
N LEU A 158 -13.71 32.76 -3.50
CA LEU A 158 -14.56 31.57 -3.63
C LEU A 158 -15.67 31.52 -2.57
N GLY A 159 -15.51 32.23 -1.45
CA GLY A 159 -16.51 32.28 -0.39
C GLY A 159 -17.83 32.91 -0.81
N GLN A 160 -17.84 33.74 -1.85
CA GLN A 160 -19.06 34.38 -2.34
C GLN A 160 -19.92 33.45 -3.22
N LEU A 161 -19.46 32.25 -3.54
CA LEU A 161 -20.18 31.28 -4.38
C LEU A 161 -21.28 30.56 -3.54
N PRO A 162 -22.58 30.75 -3.87
CA PRO A 162 -23.68 30.25 -3.04
C PRO A 162 -23.87 28.73 -3.02
N HIS A 163 -23.41 28.01 -4.06
CA HIS A 163 -23.66 26.58 -4.21
C HIS A 163 -22.40 25.72 -4.09
N LEU A 164 -21.26 26.31 -3.72
CA LEU A 164 -19.98 25.62 -3.62
C LEU A 164 -20.03 24.64 -2.44
N ARG A 165 -19.95 23.33 -2.75
CA ARG A 165 -19.97 22.23 -1.78
C ARG A 165 -18.59 21.63 -1.54
N GLU A 166 -17.74 21.61 -2.56
CA GLU A 166 -16.43 20.99 -2.50
C GLU A 166 -15.35 21.93 -3.02
N LEU A 167 -14.31 22.15 -2.22
CA LEU A 167 -13.19 23.01 -2.55
C LEU A 167 -11.86 22.33 -2.23
N TYR A 168 -11.02 22.22 -3.24
CA TYR A 168 -9.68 21.63 -3.14
C TYR A 168 -8.63 22.62 -3.61
N ILE A 169 -7.66 22.89 -2.73
CA ILE A 169 -6.57 23.83 -2.97
C ILE A 169 -5.27 23.05 -2.71
N ILE A 170 -4.60 22.66 -3.80
CA ILE A 170 -3.47 21.73 -3.78
C ILE A 170 -2.31 22.42 -4.48
N GLY A 171 -1.13 22.51 -3.87
CA GLY A 171 0.06 23.07 -4.52
C GLY A 171 -0.11 24.56 -4.86
N MET A 172 -0.33 25.38 -3.85
CA MET A 172 -0.48 26.84 -3.95
C MET A 172 0.66 27.51 -3.19
N ASN A 173 1.89 27.21 -3.59
CA ASN A 173 3.07 27.43 -2.75
C ASN A 173 3.35 28.90 -2.42
N ALA A 174 3.08 29.86 -3.30
CA ALA A 174 3.42 31.27 -3.10
C ALA A 174 2.40 32.06 -2.25
N VAL A 175 1.25 31.48 -1.92
CA VAL A 175 0.26 32.13 -1.05
C VAL A 175 0.82 32.24 0.36
N GLU A 176 0.92 33.46 0.88
CA GLU A 176 1.43 33.72 2.24
C GLU A 176 0.33 33.86 3.30
N SER A 177 -0.86 34.31 2.91
CA SER A 177 -1.99 34.54 3.82
C SER A 177 -3.31 34.22 3.13
N VAL A 178 -4.28 33.74 3.91
CA VAL A 178 -5.65 33.46 3.47
C VAL A 178 -6.62 34.21 4.37
N GLY A 179 -7.40 35.13 3.82
CA GLY A 179 -8.27 36.02 4.58
C GLY A 179 -9.46 36.56 3.78
N ALA A 180 -9.70 37.87 3.88
CA ALA A 180 -10.87 38.55 3.32
C ALA A 180 -11.04 38.31 1.80
N GLU A 181 -9.93 38.24 1.07
CA GLU A 181 -9.89 37.97 -0.37
C GLU A 181 -10.49 36.61 -0.73
N PHE A 182 -10.36 35.62 0.16
CA PHE A 182 -10.89 34.27 -0.04
C PHE A 182 -12.38 34.17 0.31
N TYR A 183 -12.81 34.87 1.37
CA TYR A 183 -14.21 34.91 1.79
C TYR A 183 -15.11 35.70 0.81
N GLY A 184 -14.54 36.70 0.13
CA GLY A 184 -15.26 37.58 -0.79
C GLY A 184 -16.18 38.58 -0.08
N GLU A 185 -16.98 39.32 -0.85
CA GLU A 185 -17.74 40.48 -0.35
C GLU A 185 -19.10 40.12 0.29
N ARG A 186 -19.42 38.82 0.45
CA ARG A 186 -20.71 38.40 0.98
C ARG A 186 -20.77 38.48 2.50
N MET A 187 -21.97 38.81 3.00
CA MET A 187 -22.31 38.77 4.44
C MET A 187 -22.09 37.39 5.09
N LEU A 188 -22.27 36.31 4.32
CA LEU A 188 -22.07 34.92 4.76
C LEU A 188 -21.28 34.17 3.68
N PRO A 189 -19.97 33.95 3.86
CA PRO A 189 -19.18 33.15 2.95
C PRO A 189 -19.50 31.67 3.09
N PHE A 190 -19.24 30.89 2.04
CA PHE A 190 -19.34 29.43 2.00
C PHE A 190 -20.61 28.83 2.65
N PRO A 191 -21.81 29.26 2.25
CA PRO A 191 -23.05 28.91 2.96
C PRO A 191 -23.39 27.41 2.95
N VAL A 192 -22.87 26.64 1.99
CA VAL A 192 -23.15 25.20 1.81
C VAL A 192 -21.89 24.35 1.63
N LEU A 193 -20.70 24.90 1.91
CA LEU A 193 -19.45 24.16 1.73
C LEU A 193 -19.39 22.97 2.69
N GLU A 194 -19.18 21.77 2.17
CA GLU A 194 -19.13 20.51 2.93
C GLU A 194 -17.71 19.97 3.06
N THR A 195 -16.87 20.16 2.03
CA THR A 195 -15.49 19.68 2.00
C THR A 195 -14.53 20.82 1.64
N LEU A 196 -13.52 21.01 2.49
CA LEU A 196 -12.43 21.97 2.27
C LEU A 196 -11.09 21.27 2.46
N GLU A 197 -10.25 21.29 1.43
CA GLU A 197 -8.92 20.68 1.46
C GLU A 197 -7.84 21.68 1.07
N PHE A 198 -6.80 21.75 1.91
CA PHE A 198 -5.56 22.47 1.66
C PHE A 198 -4.39 21.49 1.68
N VAL A 199 -3.64 21.40 0.59
CA VAL A 199 -2.53 20.45 0.46
C VAL A 199 -1.33 21.17 -0.15
N GLU A 200 -0.15 21.02 0.47
CA GLU A 200 1.11 21.56 -0.04
C GLU A 200 1.04 23.08 -0.31
N MET A 201 0.81 23.88 0.75
CA MET A 201 0.92 25.35 0.70
C MET A 201 2.15 25.82 1.48
N GLN A 202 3.32 25.79 0.82
CA GLN A 202 4.64 25.87 1.49
C GLN A 202 4.98 27.24 2.12
N HIS A 203 4.40 28.35 1.62
CA HIS A 203 4.65 29.69 2.18
C HIS A 203 3.49 30.24 3.00
N TRP A 204 2.40 29.49 3.16
CA TRP A 204 1.22 29.95 3.88
C TRP A 204 1.53 30.07 5.37
N LYS A 205 1.43 31.31 5.89
CA LYS A 205 1.71 31.67 7.29
C LYS A 205 0.44 31.97 8.08
N GLU A 206 -0.51 32.70 7.51
CA GLU A 206 -1.65 33.21 8.27
C GLU A 206 -2.99 32.78 7.68
N TRP A 207 -3.87 32.24 8.52
CA TRP A 207 -5.30 32.10 8.22
C TRP A 207 -6.09 33.13 9.03
N LEU A 208 -6.47 34.22 8.38
CA LEU A 208 -7.18 35.32 9.02
C LEU A 208 -8.66 34.98 9.22
N PRO A 209 -9.22 35.26 10.41
CA PRO A 209 -10.63 34.98 10.71
C PRO A 209 -11.55 35.92 9.91
N PHE A 210 -12.76 35.42 9.60
CA PHE A 210 -13.81 36.24 9.01
C PHE A 210 -14.39 37.19 10.07
N GLN A 211 -14.18 38.50 9.88
CA GLN A 211 -14.64 39.55 10.80
C GLN A 211 -16.10 39.92 10.52
N ALA A 212 -17.04 39.14 11.05
CA ALA A 212 -18.45 39.53 11.09
C ALA A 212 -19.08 39.15 12.44
N ASP A 213 -19.94 40.02 12.96
CA ASP A 213 -20.64 39.88 14.26
C ASP A 213 -21.69 38.73 14.28
N HIS A 214 -21.64 37.80 13.32
CA HIS A 214 -22.59 36.70 13.18
C HIS A 214 -22.06 35.41 13.83
N GLU A 215 -22.88 34.82 14.70
CA GLU A 215 -22.58 33.59 15.45
C GLU A 215 -22.27 32.34 14.59
N GLY A 216 -22.49 32.41 13.27
CA GLY A 216 -22.37 31.26 12.34
C GLY A 216 -20.98 30.99 11.77
N GLY A 217 -20.03 31.91 11.90
CA GLY A 217 -18.69 31.79 11.30
C GLY A 217 -18.70 31.73 9.76
N ALA A 218 -17.54 31.48 9.16
CA ALA A 218 -17.39 31.42 7.71
C ALA A 218 -17.82 30.09 7.08
N PHE A 219 -18.05 29.04 7.88
CA PHE A 219 -18.19 27.66 7.40
C PHE A 219 -19.34 26.91 8.10
N PRO A 220 -20.60 27.33 7.92
CA PRO A 220 -21.74 26.78 8.67
C PRO A 220 -22.02 25.29 8.40
N CYS A 221 -21.73 24.80 7.18
CA CYS A 221 -22.06 23.44 6.73
C CYS A 221 -20.85 22.52 6.57
N LEU A 222 -19.65 22.95 6.98
CA LEU A 222 -18.43 22.19 6.72
C LEU A 222 -18.41 20.87 7.49
N LYS A 223 -18.27 19.76 6.76
CA LYS A 223 -18.25 18.39 7.30
C LYS A 223 -16.84 17.82 7.33
N THR A 224 -16.01 18.17 6.35
CA THR A 224 -14.63 17.67 6.20
C THR A 224 -13.67 18.82 6.03
N LEU A 225 -12.67 18.89 6.92
CA LEU A 225 -11.52 19.78 6.79
C LEU A 225 -10.24 18.93 6.72
N PHE A 226 -9.48 19.09 5.66
CA PHE A 226 -8.21 18.41 5.44
C PHE A 226 -7.10 19.45 5.21
N VAL A 227 -6.04 19.42 6.02
CA VAL A 227 -4.87 20.29 5.85
C VAL A 227 -3.61 19.43 5.88
N GLN A 228 -2.83 19.44 4.80
CA GLN A 228 -1.65 18.60 4.67
C GLN A 228 -0.43 19.37 4.15
N LYS A 229 0.74 19.13 4.75
CA LYS A 229 2.05 19.68 4.33
C LYS A 229 2.03 21.22 4.20
N CYS A 230 1.43 21.90 5.17
CA CYS A 230 1.39 23.36 5.28
C CYS A 230 2.23 23.78 6.49
N SER A 231 3.55 23.58 6.42
CA SER A 231 4.43 23.61 7.59
C SER A 231 4.61 25.00 8.22
N LYS A 232 4.48 26.08 7.44
CA LYS A 232 4.61 27.47 7.94
C LYS A 232 3.31 28.05 8.49
N LEU A 233 2.20 27.31 8.44
CA LEU A 233 0.90 27.84 8.84
C LEU A 233 0.87 28.04 10.35
N GLU A 234 0.83 29.30 10.76
CA GLU A 234 0.75 29.74 12.15
C GLU A 234 -0.70 30.07 12.55
N GLY A 235 -0.93 30.18 13.86
CA GLY A 235 -2.22 30.60 14.41
C GLY A 235 -3.23 29.46 14.54
N LYS A 236 -4.51 29.82 14.67
CA LYS A 236 -5.61 28.89 14.96
C LYS A 236 -6.45 28.60 13.71
N LEU A 237 -7.05 27.42 13.68
CA LEU A 237 -8.13 27.12 12.75
C LEU A 237 -9.34 28.06 12.95
N PRO A 238 -10.17 28.27 11.90
CA PRO A 238 -11.41 29.02 12.02
C PRO A 238 -12.31 28.49 13.15
N GLU A 239 -12.90 29.40 13.92
CA GLU A 239 -13.84 29.07 14.99
C GLU A 239 -15.24 28.70 14.42
N ASN A 240 -16.09 28.07 15.24
CA ASN A 240 -17.49 27.71 14.94
C ASN A 240 -17.73 26.62 13.87
N LEU A 241 -16.86 25.59 13.82
CA LEU A 241 -17.03 24.41 12.94
C LEU A 241 -18.02 23.37 13.49
N ASN A 242 -19.27 23.78 13.74
CA ASN A 242 -20.28 22.95 14.44
C ASN A 242 -20.73 21.70 13.66
N SER A 243 -20.66 21.74 12.33
CA SER A 243 -21.06 20.64 11.42
C SER A 243 -19.93 19.64 11.13
N LEU A 244 -18.73 19.88 11.66
CA LEU A 244 -17.52 19.13 11.32
C LEU A 244 -17.60 17.69 11.82
N ALA A 245 -17.58 16.75 10.88
CA ALA A 245 -17.59 15.31 11.13
C ALA A 245 -16.20 14.68 11.02
N LYS A 246 -15.32 15.28 10.20
CA LYS A 246 -13.98 14.77 9.90
C LYS A 246 -12.96 15.92 9.89
N LEU A 247 -11.97 15.83 10.77
CA LEU A 247 -10.82 16.75 10.81
C LEU A 247 -9.53 15.96 10.61
N GLU A 248 -8.76 16.34 9.59
CA GLU A 248 -7.51 15.68 9.23
C GLU A 248 -6.40 16.72 9.02
N ILE A 249 -5.33 16.63 9.81
CA ILE A 249 -4.20 17.55 9.78
C ILE A 249 -2.91 16.73 9.72
N PHE A 250 -2.09 16.98 8.71
CA PHE A 250 -0.85 16.23 8.48
C PHE A 250 0.32 17.17 8.17
N LYS A 251 1.43 17.04 8.87
CA LYS A 251 2.69 17.77 8.64
C LYS A 251 2.47 19.30 8.60
N CYS A 252 1.82 19.84 9.63
CA CYS A 252 1.51 21.26 9.80
C CYS A 252 2.13 21.77 11.12
N GLU A 253 3.46 21.76 11.19
CA GLU A 253 4.26 21.85 12.42
C GLU A 253 4.09 23.15 13.22
N GLU A 254 3.70 24.27 12.59
CA GLU A 254 3.48 25.55 13.27
C GLU A 254 2.02 25.82 13.66
N LEU A 255 1.09 24.96 13.22
CA LEU A 255 -0.34 25.18 13.38
C LEU A 255 -0.79 24.90 14.83
N VAL A 256 -1.60 25.81 15.38
CA VAL A 256 -2.32 25.60 16.64
C VAL A 256 -3.71 25.07 16.33
N VAL A 257 -3.95 23.81 16.67
CA VAL A 257 -5.22 23.14 16.40
C VAL A 257 -6.13 23.34 17.60
N SER A 258 -7.21 24.10 17.45
CA SER A 258 -8.24 24.22 18.48
C SER A 258 -9.45 23.37 18.13
N ILE A 259 -9.80 22.44 19.00
CA ILE A 259 -11.02 21.61 18.86
C ILE A 259 -12.06 22.17 19.83
N ALA A 260 -12.68 23.28 19.44
CA ALA A 260 -13.79 23.89 20.18
C ALA A 260 -15.12 23.61 19.46
N ASN A 261 -16.13 23.18 20.22
CA ASN A 261 -17.53 23.04 19.80
C ASN A 261 -17.87 22.05 18.66
N SER A 262 -17.01 21.07 18.35
CA SER A 262 -17.24 20.09 17.25
C SER A 262 -18.06 18.86 17.68
N LYS A 263 -19.34 19.06 18.03
CA LYS A 263 -20.22 17.98 18.56
C LYS A 263 -20.48 16.82 17.58
N GLN A 264 -20.30 17.05 16.28
CA GLN A 264 -20.55 16.06 15.23
C GLN A 264 -19.31 15.25 14.84
N LEU A 265 -18.16 15.49 15.49
CA LEU A 265 -16.88 14.91 15.10
C LEU A 265 -16.88 13.39 15.30
N ARG A 266 -16.68 12.66 14.20
CA ARG A 266 -16.56 11.19 14.18
C ARG A 266 -15.14 10.72 13.97
N ARG A 267 -14.34 11.51 13.25
CA ARG A 267 -12.94 11.20 12.95
C ARG A 267 -12.06 12.43 13.19
N LEU A 268 -11.03 12.22 14.01
CA LEU A 268 -9.99 13.20 14.28
C LEU A 268 -8.64 12.56 14.00
N ASN A 269 -7.91 13.08 13.02
CA ASN A 269 -6.56 12.63 12.69
C ASN A 269 -5.62 13.84 12.67
N ILE A 270 -4.64 13.86 13.56
CA ILE A 270 -3.64 14.90 13.64
C ILE A 270 -2.28 14.22 13.69
N ASP A 271 -1.44 14.49 12.70
CA ASP A 271 -0.07 14.02 12.61
C ASP A 271 0.84 15.21 12.28
N GLY A 272 1.52 15.77 13.26
CA GLY A 272 2.39 16.94 13.08
C GLY A 272 1.67 18.28 13.22
N CYS A 273 1.61 18.79 14.46
CA CYS A 273 1.16 20.15 14.77
C CYS A 273 1.89 20.76 15.98
N LYS A 274 1.90 22.10 16.09
CA LYS A 274 2.61 22.81 17.17
C LYS A 274 1.95 22.60 18.51
N VAL A 275 0.70 23.02 18.62
CA VAL A 275 -0.06 22.99 19.88
C VAL A 275 -1.45 22.45 19.62
N LEU A 276 -1.86 21.43 20.37
CA LEU A 276 -3.24 20.99 20.41
C LEU A 276 -3.97 21.65 21.60
N VAL A 277 -4.98 22.47 21.30
CA VAL A 277 -5.73 23.23 22.30
C VAL A 277 -7.17 22.72 22.44
N HIS A 278 -7.58 22.39 23.67
CA HIS A 278 -8.98 22.08 23.99
C HIS A 278 -9.59 23.16 24.90
N ILE A 279 -10.76 23.68 24.49
CA ILE A 279 -11.57 24.62 25.29
C ILE A 279 -12.70 23.82 25.94
N ALA A 280 -12.43 23.30 27.14
CA ALA A 280 -13.23 22.31 27.86
C ALA A 280 -14.63 22.76 28.32
N ALA A 281 -15.15 23.91 27.89
CA ALA A 281 -16.35 24.43 28.51
C ALA A 281 -17.65 23.67 28.16
N LYS A 282 -17.77 22.95 27.02
CA LYS A 282 -19.05 22.34 26.57
C LYS A 282 -19.00 21.13 25.60
N VAL A 283 -17.86 20.48 25.34
CA VAL A 283 -17.79 19.41 24.32
C VAL A 283 -17.54 18.05 24.94
N GLU A 284 -18.48 17.12 24.72
CA GLU A 284 -18.28 15.69 24.94
C GLU A 284 -18.14 15.01 23.56
N PHE A 285 -17.07 14.23 23.34
CA PHE A 285 -16.80 13.53 22.07
C PHE A 285 -17.71 12.32 21.83
N GLU A 286 -19.01 12.44 22.14
CA GLU A 286 -19.99 11.33 22.18
C GLU A 286 -20.15 10.56 20.86
N LEU A 287 -19.70 11.10 19.74
CA LEU A 287 -19.78 10.51 18.39
C LEU A 287 -18.43 10.11 17.82
N LEU A 288 -17.32 10.33 18.54
CA LEU A 288 -15.99 10.06 18.03
C LEU A 288 -15.76 8.55 17.93
N GLU A 289 -15.52 8.07 16.71
CA GLU A 289 -15.31 6.67 16.39
C GLU A 289 -13.83 6.36 16.12
N SER A 290 -13.09 7.34 15.60
CA SER A 290 -11.67 7.19 15.25
C SER A 290 -10.85 8.40 15.70
N LEU A 291 -9.78 8.14 16.44
CA LEU A 291 -8.85 9.13 16.95
C LEU A 291 -7.42 8.72 16.61
N ARG A 292 -6.69 9.57 15.90
CA ARG A 292 -5.27 9.36 15.57
C ARG A 292 -4.50 10.62 15.92
N LEU A 293 -3.53 10.51 16.81
CA LEU A 293 -2.72 11.63 17.29
C LEU A 293 -1.25 11.25 17.23
N SER A 294 -0.47 11.98 16.43
CA SER A 294 0.95 11.74 16.20
C SER A 294 1.72 13.06 16.08
N ASN A 295 3.00 13.04 16.49
CA ASN A 295 3.94 14.15 16.28
C ASN A 295 3.41 15.53 16.75
N ILE A 296 2.81 15.59 17.93
CA ILE A 296 2.27 16.84 18.52
C ILE A 296 3.32 17.43 19.47
N SER A 297 3.77 18.67 19.25
CA SER A 297 4.85 19.25 20.04
C SER A 297 4.44 19.65 21.46
N GLU A 298 3.23 20.20 21.63
CA GLU A 298 2.71 20.64 22.93
C GLU A 298 1.20 20.41 23.02
N VAL A 299 0.71 20.05 24.20
CA VAL A 299 -0.72 19.91 24.49
C VAL A 299 -1.13 20.95 25.53
N MET A 300 -2.04 21.86 25.15
CA MET A 300 -2.53 22.91 26.04
C MET A 300 -4.02 22.76 26.34
N SER A 301 -4.36 22.70 27.63
CA SER A 301 -5.75 22.72 28.10
C SER A 301 -6.00 24.01 28.89
N LEU A 302 -6.93 24.84 28.42
CA LEU A 302 -7.06 26.22 28.89
C LEU A 302 -7.76 26.37 30.25
N GLN A 303 -8.33 25.31 30.82
CA GLN A 303 -9.07 25.39 32.10
C GLN A 303 -8.85 24.25 33.11
N THR A 304 -8.38 23.06 32.71
CA THR A 304 -8.36 21.87 33.61
C THR A 304 -7.14 20.95 33.51
N GLY A 305 -6.11 21.25 32.70
CA GLY A 305 -4.95 20.34 32.58
C GLY A 305 -5.20 19.10 31.72
N GLU A 306 -6.43 18.86 31.23
CA GLU A 306 -6.83 17.56 30.68
C GLU A 306 -7.68 17.71 29.41
N LEU A 307 -7.20 17.19 28.26
CA LEU A 307 -7.87 17.36 26.97
C LEU A 307 -9.11 16.47 26.79
N LEU A 308 -9.11 15.23 27.28
CA LEU A 308 -10.05 14.18 26.82
C LEU A 308 -10.62 13.32 27.96
N LYS A 309 -10.97 13.90 29.11
CA LYS A 309 -11.45 13.12 30.27
C LYS A 309 -12.83 12.47 30.15
N LYS A 310 -13.68 12.92 29.23
CA LYS A 310 -15.06 12.43 29.07
C LYS A 310 -15.44 12.31 27.60
N GLY A 311 -16.24 11.29 27.28
CA GLY A 311 -16.89 11.14 25.97
C GLY A 311 -16.20 10.24 24.93
N LEU A 312 -15.06 9.60 25.23
CA LEU A 312 -14.39 8.68 24.28
C LEU A 312 -14.98 7.27 24.23
N THR A 313 -16.16 7.04 24.81
CA THR A 313 -16.75 5.70 24.97
C THR A 313 -17.11 5.02 23.65
N LYS A 314 -17.25 5.77 22.55
CA LYS A 314 -17.53 5.23 21.20
C LYS A 314 -16.30 5.03 20.33
N VAL A 315 -15.10 5.41 20.78
CA VAL A 315 -13.87 5.25 19.99
C VAL A 315 -13.61 3.76 19.79
N ARG A 316 -13.52 3.36 18.52
CA ARG A 316 -13.19 1.99 18.09
C ARG A 316 -11.76 1.88 17.63
N ASP A 317 -11.24 2.93 16.98
CA ASP A 317 -9.90 2.99 16.42
C ASP A 317 -9.09 4.11 17.08
N LEU A 318 -8.00 3.75 17.74
CA LEU A 318 -7.09 4.70 18.38
C LEU A 318 -5.66 4.50 17.88
N LYS A 319 -5.03 5.55 17.36
CA LYS A 319 -3.58 5.61 17.11
C LYS A 319 -2.95 6.70 17.96
N ILE A 320 -1.89 6.37 18.69
CA ILE A 320 -1.13 7.33 19.51
C ILE A 320 0.36 7.21 19.16
N SER A 321 1.02 8.33 18.91
CA SER A 321 2.47 8.36 18.71
C SER A 321 3.19 9.36 19.62
N GLY A 322 4.30 8.94 20.24
CA GLY A 322 5.42 9.78 20.74
C GLY A 322 5.15 10.79 21.88
N CYS A 323 3.90 11.13 22.17
CA CYS A 323 3.58 12.26 23.04
C CYS A 323 3.13 11.82 24.44
N GLU A 324 3.99 12.00 25.46
CA GLU A 324 3.65 11.74 26.87
C GLU A 324 2.45 12.58 27.34
N GLU A 325 2.38 13.86 26.93
CA GLU A 325 1.31 14.79 27.30
C GLU A 325 -0.06 14.42 26.68
N VAL A 326 -0.05 13.96 25.42
CA VAL A 326 -1.26 13.45 24.75
C VAL A 326 -1.74 12.19 25.46
N THR A 327 -0.80 11.32 25.81
CA THR A 327 -1.07 10.06 26.51
C THR A 327 -1.67 10.30 27.89
N SER A 328 -1.12 11.22 28.67
CA SER A 328 -1.69 11.59 29.97
C SER A 328 -3.08 12.21 29.83
N SER A 329 -3.31 12.96 28.76
CA SER A 329 -4.59 13.64 28.51
C SER A 329 -5.73 12.71 28.09
N LEU A 330 -5.41 11.50 27.61
CA LEU A 330 -6.38 10.46 27.21
C LEU A 330 -6.86 9.60 28.36
N LYS A 331 -6.23 9.69 29.53
CA LYS A 331 -6.58 8.93 30.72
C LYS A 331 -7.77 9.56 31.45
N ASN A 332 -8.55 8.72 32.11
CA ASN A 332 -9.65 9.18 32.97
C ASN A 332 -9.14 9.78 34.31
N GLU A 333 -10.06 10.13 35.21
CA GLU A 333 -9.74 10.67 36.55
C GLU A 333 -8.88 9.73 37.41
N GLU A 334 -8.90 8.42 37.13
CA GLU A 334 -8.11 7.40 37.82
C GLU A 334 -6.76 7.10 37.12
N GLY A 335 -6.43 7.81 36.03
CA GLY A 335 -5.21 7.58 35.26
C GLY A 335 -5.27 6.35 34.34
N ARG A 336 -6.49 5.90 33.97
CA ARG A 336 -6.76 4.66 33.23
C ARG A 336 -7.30 4.96 31.83
N LEU A 337 -6.75 4.30 30.80
CA LEU A 337 -7.09 4.46 29.39
C LEU A 337 -8.22 3.50 28.96
N LEU A 338 -8.12 2.22 29.32
CA LEU A 338 -9.05 1.17 28.93
C LEU A 338 -10.43 1.33 29.58
N GLN A 339 -10.50 1.81 30.82
CA GLN A 339 -11.79 2.11 31.47
C GLN A 339 -12.63 3.15 30.69
N GLN A 340 -11.97 4.09 30.01
CA GLN A 340 -12.67 5.13 29.25
C GLN A 340 -13.07 4.65 27.85
N LEU A 341 -12.26 3.78 27.24
CA LEU A 341 -12.40 3.31 25.86
C LEU A 341 -13.11 1.96 25.79
N THR A 342 -14.32 1.88 26.32
CA THR A 342 -15.08 0.62 26.46
C THR A 342 -15.47 -0.03 25.12
N CYS A 343 -15.47 0.72 24.01
CA CYS A 343 -15.73 0.20 22.66
C CYS A 343 -14.47 0.03 21.79
N LEU A 344 -13.27 0.18 22.36
CA LEU A 344 -12.02 0.10 21.60
C LEU A 344 -11.85 -1.29 20.98
N GLY A 345 -11.77 -1.34 19.66
CA GLY A 345 -11.51 -2.57 18.89
C GLY A 345 -10.08 -2.63 18.36
N SER A 346 -9.47 -1.48 18.09
CA SER A 346 -8.15 -1.35 17.49
C SER A 346 -7.32 -0.27 18.20
N LEU A 347 -6.12 -0.64 18.66
CA LEU A 347 -5.16 0.26 19.29
C LEU A 347 -3.81 0.16 18.59
N GLU A 348 -3.29 1.29 18.13
CA GLU A 348 -1.96 1.42 17.52
C GLU A 348 -1.13 2.38 18.38
N ILE A 349 0.02 1.91 18.87
CA ILE A 349 0.94 2.66 19.72
C ILE A 349 2.28 2.76 18.99
N GLU A 350 2.70 3.99 18.67
CA GLU A 350 3.95 4.27 17.99
C GLU A 350 4.88 5.08 18.91
N ASP A 351 6.15 4.72 19.02
CA ASP A 351 7.17 5.45 19.80
C ASP A 351 6.73 5.81 21.25
N ASN A 352 6.00 4.92 21.93
CA ASN A 352 5.49 5.19 23.27
C ASN A 352 5.49 3.95 24.17
N SER A 353 6.69 3.54 24.59
CA SER A 353 6.87 2.37 25.44
C SER A 353 6.23 2.51 26.82
N ARG A 354 6.12 3.74 27.36
CA ARG A 354 5.49 3.99 28.67
C ARG A 354 4.00 3.64 28.64
N LEU A 355 3.29 4.04 27.57
CA LEU A 355 1.88 3.70 27.39
C LEU A 355 1.67 2.19 27.31
N VAL A 356 2.57 1.46 26.63
CA VAL A 356 2.51 -0.01 26.58
C VAL A 356 2.61 -0.61 27.99
N GLU A 357 3.57 -0.15 28.80
CA GLU A 357 3.73 -0.63 30.19
C GLU A 357 2.51 -0.32 31.07
N GLU A 358 1.95 0.88 30.94
CA GLU A 358 0.75 1.31 31.68
C GLU A 358 -0.48 0.51 31.26
N LEU A 359 -0.67 0.27 29.95
CA LEU A 359 -1.71 -0.58 29.41
C LEU A 359 -1.66 -1.98 30.04
N GLY A 360 -0.45 -2.53 30.18
CA GLY A 360 -0.25 -3.81 30.83
C GLY A 360 -0.61 -3.79 32.32
N LYS A 361 -0.22 -2.75 33.07
CA LYS A 361 -0.60 -2.60 34.50
C LYS A 361 -2.12 -2.46 34.66
N GLU A 362 -2.73 -1.64 33.83
CA GLU A 362 -4.19 -1.45 33.83
C GLU A 362 -4.95 -2.75 33.53
N ALA A 363 -4.51 -3.52 32.53
CA ALA A 363 -5.09 -4.81 32.21
C ALA A 363 -4.97 -5.82 33.36
N GLU A 364 -3.84 -5.82 34.09
CA GLU A 364 -3.61 -6.68 35.25
C GLU A 364 -4.49 -6.30 36.45
N GLU A 365 -4.57 -5.01 36.77
CA GLU A 365 -5.29 -4.52 37.95
C GLU A 365 -6.81 -4.64 37.84
N LEU A 366 -7.36 -4.41 36.64
CA LEU A 366 -8.80 -4.29 36.45
C LEU A 366 -9.50 -5.61 36.10
N GLN A 367 -8.78 -6.72 35.91
CA GLN A 367 -9.34 -8.01 35.49
C GLN A 367 -10.32 -7.84 34.30
N ILE A 368 -9.91 -7.05 33.31
CA ILE A 368 -10.82 -6.39 32.36
C ILE A 368 -11.51 -7.41 31.46
N SER A 369 -12.73 -7.81 31.83
CA SER A 369 -13.62 -8.61 30.97
C SER A 369 -14.40 -7.76 29.95
N GLU A 370 -14.42 -6.44 30.11
CA GLU A 370 -15.22 -5.51 29.27
C GLU A 370 -14.44 -4.89 28.10
N CYS A 371 -13.12 -5.08 28.00
CA CYS A 371 -12.31 -4.52 26.91
C CYS A 371 -12.52 -5.35 25.64
N LYS A 372 -12.99 -4.68 24.58
CA LYS A 372 -13.26 -5.28 23.26
C LYS A 372 -12.08 -5.17 22.30
N LEU A 373 -10.87 -4.93 22.81
CA LEU A 373 -9.69 -4.74 21.98
C LEU A 373 -9.37 -6.03 21.23
N GLU A 374 -9.56 -6.02 19.91
CA GLU A 374 -9.34 -7.16 19.01
C GLU A 374 -7.98 -7.06 18.29
N PHE A 375 -7.48 -5.85 18.07
CA PHE A 375 -6.23 -5.57 17.37
C PHE A 375 -5.33 -4.63 18.17
N LEU A 376 -4.08 -5.04 18.39
CA LEU A 376 -3.04 -4.21 19.01
C LEU A 376 -1.82 -4.17 18.10
N GLU A 377 -1.37 -2.96 17.75
CA GLU A 377 -0.13 -2.72 17.02
C GLU A 377 0.82 -1.89 17.87
N LEU A 378 2.06 -2.36 17.97
CA LEU A 378 3.17 -1.67 18.62
C LEU A 378 4.23 -1.36 17.58
N ASN A 379 4.57 -0.08 17.41
CA ASN A 379 5.50 0.38 16.40
C ASN A 379 6.61 1.23 17.08
N LYS A 380 7.88 1.02 16.72
CA LYS A 380 9.02 1.84 17.18
C LYS A 380 9.11 2.06 18.70
N CYS A 381 8.65 1.12 19.51
CA CYS A 381 8.65 1.25 20.97
C CYS A 381 10.06 0.96 21.55
N GLU A 382 11.02 1.84 21.32
CA GLU A 382 12.45 1.60 21.57
C GLU A 382 12.86 1.46 23.05
N ASN A 383 12.03 1.87 24.01
CA ASN A 383 12.29 1.65 25.43
C ASN A 383 11.67 0.36 25.98
N LEU A 384 10.91 -0.37 25.15
CA LEU A 384 10.23 -1.59 25.55
C LEU A 384 11.19 -2.78 25.51
N LEU A 385 11.71 -3.18 26.67
CA LEU A 385 12.59 -4.34 26.79
C LEU A 385 11.82 -5.68 26.82
N LYS A 386 10.62 -5.66 27.41
CA LYS A 386 9.72 -6.82 27.51
C LYS A 386 8.28 -6.36 27.39
N LEU A 387 7.43 -7.20 26.80
CA LEU A 387 5.99 -6.98 26.85
C LEU A 387 5.45 -7.14 28.29
N PRO A 388 4.50 -6.30 28.72
CA PRO A 388 4.00 -6.35 30.08
C PRO A 388 3.07 -7.55 30.31
N LYS A 389 3.13 -8.11 31.52
CA LYS A 389 2.44 -9.35 31.90
C LYS A 389 0.92 -9.26 31.76
N GLY A 390 0.33 -8.12 32.11
CA GLY A 390 -1.12 -7.95 32.07
C GLY A 390 -1.74 -7.96 30.66
N LEU A 391 -0.96 -7.93 29.57
CA LEU A 391 -1.51 -8.15 28.22
C LEU A 391 -2.20 -9.52 28.09
N ASN A 392 -1.85 -10.50 28.93
CA ASN A 392 -2.52 -11.79 28.97
C ASN A 392 -4.00 -11.70 29.44
N GLN A 393 -4.41 -10.58 30.07
CA GLN A 393 -5.79 -10.32 30.48
C GLN A 393 -6.66 -9.76 29.36
N LEU A 394 -6.10 -9.46 28.17
CA LEU A 394 -6.86 -8.95 27.03
C LEU A 394 -7.59 -10.10 26.29
N LEU A 395 -8.72 -10.55 26.86
CA LEU A 395 -9.47 -11.74 26.43
C LEU A 395 -10.14 -11.62 25.05
N SER A 396 -10.19 -10.42 24.47
CA SER A 396 -10.75 -10.17 23.13
C SER A 396 -9.67 -10.06 22.04
N LEU A 397 -8.39 -9.97 22.42
CA LEU A 397 -7.30 -9.66 21.49
C LEU A 397 -7.08 -10.82 20.52
N GLN A 398 -7.29 -10.60 19.22
CA GLN A 398 -7.17 -11.61 18.17
C GLN A 398 -5.87 -11.46 17.37
N LYS A 399 -5.39 -10.23 17.19
CA LYS A 399 -4.18 -9.95 16.42
C LYS A 399 -3.24 -8.99 17.16
N LEU A 400 -1.96 -9.35 17.18
CA LEU A 400 -0.87 -8.56 17.77
C LEU A 400 0.22 -8.33 16.72
N CYS A 401 0.46 -7.06 16.38
CA CYS A 401 1.53 -6.63 15.51
C CYS A 401 2.62 -5.91 16.31
N ILE A 402 3.89 -6.23 16.07
CA ILE A 402 5.04 -5.58 16.68
C ILE A 402 6.05 -5.26 15.59
N TYR A 403 6.26 -3.98 15.33
CA TYR A 403 7.11 -3.47 14.26
C TYR A 403 8.21 -2.58 14.85
N GLU A 404 9.44 -2.74 14.37
CA GLU A 404 10.57 -1.85 14.66
C GLU A 404 10.82 -1.62 16.18
N CYS A 405 10.43 -2.55 17.05
CA CYS A 405 10.68 -2.48 18.49
C CYS A 405 12.07 -3.05 18.80
N SER A 406 13.12 -2.32 18.39
CA SER A 406 14.47 -2.88 18.24
C SER A 406 15.10 -3.38 19.54
N ARG A 407 14.68 -2.87 20.71
CA ARG A 407 15.17 -3.27 22.04
C ARG A 407 14.32 -4.32 22.76
N LEU A 408 13.22 -4.78 22.15
CA LEU A 408 12.40 -5.86 22.70
C LEU A 408 13.20 -7.16 22.72
N VAL A 409 13.45 -7.70 23.91
CA VAL A 409 14.27 -8.91 24.11
C VAL A 409 13.41 -10.17 24.19
N SER A 410 12.29 -10.10 24.91
CA SER A 410 11.41 -11.25 25.12
C SER A 410 9.98 -10.88 25.55
N PHE A 411 9.10 -11.88 25.50
CA PHE A 411 7.70 -11.82 25.90
C PHE A 411 7.52 -12.25 27.37
N PRO A 412 6.36 -11.95 28.00
CA PRO A 412 6.13 -12.28 29.41
C PRO A 412 5.98 -13.79 29.66
N ASP A 413 6.52 -14.24 30.79
CA ASP A 413 6.44 -15.65 31.25
C ASP A 413 5.01 -16.17 31.45
N VAL A 414 4.05 -15.28 31.72
CA VAL A 414 2.65 -15.62 32.01
C VAL A 414 1.84 -15.96 30.75
N GLY A 415 2.48 -15.97 29.58
CA GLY A 415 1.85 -16.27 28.29
C GLY A 415 1.25 -15.04 27.60
N LEU A 416 0.84 -15.25 26.35
CA LEU A 416 0.10 -14.28 25.53
C LEU A 416 -1.42 -14.40 25.78
N PRO A 417 -2.22 -13.38 25.44
CA PRO A 417 -3.67 -13.43 25.63
C PRO A 417 -4.31 -14.68 24.96
N PRO A 418 -5.27 -15.33 25.63
CA PRO A 418 -5.80 -16.62 25.20
C PRO A 418 -6.62 -16.54 23.90
N SER A 419 -7.18 -15.39 23.54
CA SER A 419 -7.91 -15.21 22.27
C SER A 419 -7.02 -14.97 21.06
N LEU A 420 -5.71 -14.82 21.25
CA LEU A 420 -4.78 -14.40 20.22
C LEU A 420 -4.63 -15.49 19.15
N LYS A 421 -4.92 -15.12 17.91
CA LYS A 421 -4.85 -15.99 16.72
C LYS A 421 -3.65 -15.63 15.84
N ASP A 422 -3.39 -14.34 15.66
CA ASP A 422 -2.41 -13.89 14.68
C ASP A 422 -1.34 -13.05 15.38
N ILE A 423 -0.07 -13.40 15.16
CA ILE A 423 1.07 -12.61 15.63
C ILE A 423 1.99 -12.29 14.47
N GLU A 424 2.35 -11.01 14.39
CA GLU A 424 3.25 -10.48 13.36
C GLU A 424 4.35 -9.66 14.04
N ILE A 425 5.61 -10.05 13.83
CA ILE A 425 6.77 -9.40 14.41
C ILE A 425 7.72 -9.04 13.28
N ARG A 426 8.02 -7.76 13.08
CA ARG A 426 9.00 -7.32 12.07
C ARG A 426 10.03 -6.39 12.66
N GLU A 427 11.27 -6.53 12.20
CA GLU A 427 12.38 -5.61 12.51
C GLU A 427 12.65 -5.46 14.03
N CYS A 428 12.29 -6.46 14.84
CA CYS A 428 12.58 -6.51 16.28
C CYS A 428 13.97 -7.12 16.51
N HIS A 429 15.00 -6.30 16.32
CA HIS A 429 16.38 -6.75 16.17
C HIS A 429 17.00 -7.42 17.40
N SER A 430 16.53 -7.13 18.63
CA SER A 430 17.03 -7.70 19.89
C SER A 430 16.21 -8.88 20.40
N LEU A 431 15.13 -9.27 19.71
CA LEU A 431 14.25 -10.36 20.13
C LEU A 431 15.03 -11.68 20.07
N ILE A 432 15.13 -12.40 21.20
CA ILE A 432 15.86 -13.68 21.28
C ILE A 432 14.92 -14.87 21.03
N TYR A 433 13.74 -14.81 21.65
CA TYR A 433 12.62 -15.74 21.50
C TYR A 433 11.32 -14.98 21.78
N PHE A 434 10.18 -15.45 21.25
CA PHE A 434 8.88 -14.83 21.51
C PHE A 434 7.98 -15.65 22.44
N ALA A 435 8.28 -16.92 22.66
CA ALA A 435 7.54 -17.77 23.61
C ALA A 435 8.52 -18.38 24.62
N LYS A 436 8.23 -18.30 25.91
CA LYS A 436 9.16 -18.83 26.92
C LYS A 436 9.13 -20.35 27.03
N PHE A 437 7.94 -20.96 27.09
CA PHE A 437 7.82 -22.40 27.33
C PHE A 437 7.30 -23.17 26.12
N GLN A 438 6.32 -22.61 25.42
CA GLN A 438 5.67 -23.24 24.28
C GLN A 438 4.96 -22.20 23.43
N ILE A 439 4.76 -22.51 22.15
CA ILE A 439 3.93 -21.68 21.26
C ILE A 439 2.50 -21.65 21.82
N PRO A 440 1.89 -20.46 22.03
CA PRO A 440 0.52 -20.35 22.54
C PRO A 440 -0.47 -21.15 21.69
N GLN A 441 -1.38 -21.88 22.33
CA GLN A 441 -2.18 -22.92 21.67
C GLN A 441 -3.25 -22.41 20.70
N ASN A 442 -3.64 -21.14 20.85
CA ASN A 442 -4.74 -20.53 20.10
C ASN A 442 -4.26 -19.80 18.84
N LEU A 443 -2.94 -19.68 18.66
CA LEU A 443 -2.35 -19.06 17.47
C LEU A 443 -2.63 -19.90 16.23
N ARG A 444 -3.07 -19.23 15.17
CA ARG A 444 -3.27 -19.70 13.80
C ARG A 444 -2.13 -19.27 12.88
N ILE A 445 -1.65 -18.03 13.03
CA ILE A 445 -0.62 -17.47 12.15
C ILE A 445 0.53 -16.90 12.98
N ILE A 446 1.75 -17.29 12.64
CA ILE A 446 2.98 -16.69 13.16
C ILE A 446 3.77 -16.14 11.98
N GLN A 447 4.00 -14.84 11.96
CA GLN A 447 4.89 -14.18 11.00
C GLN A 447 6.01 -13.45 11.73
N ILE A 448 7.25 -13.80 11.46
CA ILE A 448 8.45 -13.15 12.00
C ILE A 448 9.38 -12.78 10.86
N GLU A 449 9.70 -11.49 10.74
CA GLU A 449 10.55 -10.98 9.66
C GLU A 449 11.63 -10.05 10.22
N ASP A 450 12.83 -10.11 9.64
CA ASP A 450 13.93 -9.18 9.94
C ASP A 450 14.36 -9.12 11.43
N CYS A 451 14.06 -10.16 12.22
CA CYS A 451 14.45 -10.25 13.63
C CYS A 451 15.83 -10.91 13.77
N LYS A 452 16.90 -10.09 13.73
CA LYS A 452 18.29 -10.57 13.60
C LYS A 452 18.82 -11.37 14.80
N SER A 453 18.41 -11.06 16.02
CA SER A 453 18.86 -11.76 17.24
C SER A 453 18.07 -13.02 17.59
N LEU A 454 17.00 -13.32 16.85
CA LEU A 454 16.13 -14.46 17.14
C LEU A 454 16.93 -15.75 17.00
N THR A 455 17.09 -16.50 18.10
CA THR A 455 17.87 -17.76 18.11
C THR A 455 16.99 -18.99 17.98
N SER A 456 15.78 -18.95 18.57
CA SER A 456 14.74 -19.98 18.48
C SER A 456 13.37 -19.32 18.69
N LEU A 457 12.29 -20.03 18.36
CA LEU A 457 10.91 -19.57 18.64
C LEU A 457 10.56 -19.67 20.13
N VAL A 458 11.19 -20.63 20.83
CA VAL A 458 10.95 -20.94 22.23
C VAL A 458 12.27 -20.82 23.01
N ASP A 459 12.23 -20.47 24.31
CA ASP A 459 13.40 -20.49 25.19
C ASP A 459 13.83 -21.95 25.49
N GLU A 460 14.69 -22.50 24.63
CA GLU A 460 15.18 -23.88 24.73
C GLU A 460 15.98 -24.12 26.02
N GLU A 461 16.80 -23.17 26.46
CA GLU A 461 17.65 -23.29 27.65
C GLU A 461 16.80 -23.45 28.93
N GLU A 462 15.72 -22.66 29.03
CA GLU A 462 14.79 -22.77 30.16
C GLU A 462 13.98 -24.07 30.12
N CYS A 463 13.62 -24.54 28.92
CA CYS A 463 12.92 -25.81 28.74
C CYS A 463 13.79 -27.02 29.13
N GLU A 464 15.09 -26.99 28.81
CA GLU A 464 16.07 -27.99 29.26
C GLU A 464 16.22 -27.95 30.78
N ARG A 465 16.37 -26.74 31.36
CA ARG A 465 16.56 -26.54 32.81
C ARG A 465 15.37 -27.05 33.64
N LEU A 466 14.14 -26.86 33.17
CA LEU A 466 12.93 -27.29 33.85
C LEU A 466 12.56 -28.76 33.59
N GLY A 467 13.34 -29.49 32.77
CA GLY A 467 13.01 -30.86 32.37
C GLY A 467 11.69 -30.97 31.60
N LEU A 468 11.26 -29.88 30.95
CA LEU A 468 10.06 -29.84 30.10
C LEU A 468 10.31 -30.50 28.75
N ILE A 469 11.58 -30.64 28.38
CA ILE A 469 12.05 -31.47 27.28
C ILE A 469 12.28 -32.88 27.83
N ALA A 470 11.45 -33.83 27.42
CA ALA A 470 11.65 -35.24 27.75
C ALA A 470 13.03 -35.71 27.23
N PRO A 471 13.61 -36.81 27.76
CA PRO A 471 14.91 -37.36 27.33
C PRO A 471 15.02 -37.73 25.84
N ASN A 472 13.93 -37.62 25.10
CA ASN A 472 13.73 -37.93 23.70
C ASN A 472 13.22 -36.70 22.91
N GLY A 473 13.39 -35.48 23.44
CA GLY A 473 13.08 -34.21 22.77
C GLY A 473 11.61 -33.77 22.84
N PHE A 474 10.76 -34.49 23.58
CA PHE A 474 9.32 -34.21 23.60
C PHE A 474 8.96 -33.12 24.62
N PHE A 475 8.26 -32.08 24.18
CA PHE A 475 7.49 -31.22 25.08
C PHE A 475 6.34 -32.05 25.69
N SER A 476 6.31 -32.17 27.01
CA SER A 476 5.22 -32.87 27.72
C SER A 476 3.90 -32.14 27.50
N ASP A 477 3.00 -32.75 26.72
CA ASP A 477 1.56 -32.45 26.62
C ASP A 477 1.15 -30.97 26.50
N ASN A 478 1.43 -30.32 25.36
CA ASN A 478 0.56 -29.26 24.82
C ASN A 478 0.94 -28.83 23.40
N THR A 479 0.40 -29.54 22.41
CA THR A 479 0.66 -29.27 21.00
C THR A 479 -0.38 -28.27 20.52
N ASN A 480 0.03 -27.08 20.06
CA ASN A 480 -0.91 -26.12 19.47
C ASN A 480 -1.67 -26.81 18.32
N HIS A 481 -2.99 -26.95 18.47
CA HIS A 481 -3.85 -27.58 17.48
C HIS A 481 -4.48 -26.57 16.51
N CYS A 482 -4.29 -25.28 16.70
CA CYS A 482 -4.87 -24.21 15.89
C CYS A 482 -3.92 -23.65 14.83
N LEU A 483 -2.61 -23.90 14.94
CA LEU A 483 -1.61 -23.27 14.08
C LEU A 483 -1.73 -23.77 12.63
N GLU A 484 -1.90 -22.83 11.71
CA GLU A 484 -2.12 -23.04 10.28
C GLU A 484 -0.91 -22.60 9.45
N SER A 485 -0.24 -21.50 9.83
CA SER A 485 0.86 -20.92 9.05
C SER A 485 2.00 -20.41 9.93
N ILE A 486 3.24 -20.77 9.57
CA ILE A 486 4.48 -20.22 10.12
C ILE A 486 5.27 -19.59 8.97
N TRP A 487 5.55 -18.29 9.07
CA TRP A 487 6.43 -17.57 8.18
C TRP A 487 7.58 -16.94 8.98
N ILE A 488 8.81 -17.34 8.69
CA ILE A 488 10.02 -16.74 9.23
C ILE A 488 10.92 -16.28 8.07
N SER A 489 11.27 -14.99 8.01
CA SER A 489 12.19 -14.46 7.00
C SER A 489 13.29 -13.57 7.58
N ASN A 490 14.50 -13.70 7.04
CA ASN A 490 15.65 -12.85 7.33
C ASN A 490 16.07 -12.82 8.84
N CYS A 491 15.81 -13.90 9.58
CA CYS A 491 16.28 -14.09 10.95
C CYS A 491 17.68 -14.73 10.95
N GLN A 492 18.73 -13.89 10.98
CA GLN A 492 20.11 -14.34 10.73
C GLN A 492 20.71 -15.24 11.81
N ASN A 493 20.26 -15.13 13.07
CA ASN A 493 20.76 -15.94 14.18
C ASN A 493 19.90 -17.16 14.52
N LEU A 494 18.81 -17.40 13.78
CA LEU A 494 17.92 -18.53 14.06
C LEU A 494 18.67 -19.83 13.82
N LYS A 495 18.82 -20.67 14.86
CA LYS A 495 19.63 -21.91 14.79
C LYS A 495 18.78 -23.16 14.53
N SER A 496 17.61 -23.20 15.14
CA SER A 496 16.70 -24.36 15.19
C SER A 496 15.26 -23.88 15.24
N LEU A 497 14.34 -24.80 14.93
CA LEU A 497 12.91 -24.67 15.23
C LEU A 497 12.53 -25.71 16.30
N PRO A 498 11.43 -25.52 17.04
CA PRO A 498 11.03 -26.45 18.09
C PRO A 498 10.73 -27.87 17.56
N ASP A 499 11.26 -28.91 18.21
CA ASP A 499 11.02 -30.31 17.82
C ASP A 499 9.53 -30.73 17.81
N GLY A 500 8.71 -30.01 18.58
CA GLY A 500 7.26 -30.20 18.65
C GLY A 500 6.49 -29.86 17.37
N LEU A 501 7.12 -29.34 16.31
CA LEU A 501 6.44 -29.01 15.03
C LEU A 501 5.72 -30.23 14.42
N CYS A 502 6.27 -31.44 14.58
CA CYS A 502 5.64 -32.69 14.09
C CYS A 502 4.27 -33.01 14.70
N HIS A 503 3.88 -32.32 15.78
CA HIS A 503 2.60 -32.50 16.44
C HIS A 503 1.52 -31.48 16.03
N LEU A 504 1.89 -30.46 15.24
CA LEU A 504 0.98 -29.40 14.79
C LEU A 504 0.08 -29.91 13.66
N SER A 505 -0.99 -30.61 14.03
CA SER A 505 -1.86 -31.29 13.07
C SER A 505 -2.59 -30.38 12.09
N ASN A 506 -2.75 -29.09 12.39
CA ASN A 506 -3.44 -28.14 11.51
C ASN A 506 -2.49 -27.27 10.67
N LEU A 507 -1.17 -27.45 10.82
CA LEU A 507 -0.19 -26.67 10.09
C LEU A 507 -0.29 -27.00 8.60
N GLN A 508 -0.54 -25.98 7.78
CA GLN A 508 -0.69 -26.06 6.33
C GLN A 508 0.49 -25.43 5.61
N GLU A 509 1.07 -24.37 6.19
CA GLU A 509 2.12 -23.57 5.55
C GLU A 509 3.34 -23.44 6.46
N LEU A 510 4.51 -23.74 5.92
CA LEU A 510 5.81 -23.49 6.55
C LEU A 510 6.72 -22.75 5.58
N ILE A 511 6.94 -21.47 5.83
CA ILE A 511 7.77 -20.59 5.01
C ILE A 511 8.97 -20.11 5.83
N ILE A 512 10.17 -20.44 5.38
CA ILE A 512 11.45 -20.06 5.98
C ILE A 512 12.34 -19.47 4.89
N GLY A 513 12.79 -18.24 5.06
CA GLY A 513 13.61 -17.54 4.06
C GLY A 513 14.80 -16.84 4.69
N LYS A 514 15.96 -16.86 4.02
CA LYS A 514 17.11 -16.00 4.38
C LYS A 514 17.59 -16.14 5.84
N CYS A 515 17.47 -17.32 6.44
CA CYS A 515 17.91 -17.57 7.82
C CYS A 515 19.34 -18.15 7.84
N GLY A 516 20.36 -17.28 7.95
CA GLY A 516 21.76 -17.65 7.73
C GLY A 516 22.37 -18.61 8.74
N SER A 517 21.82 -18.72 9.96
CA SER A 517 22.35 -19.63 11.00
C SER A 517 21.57 -20.92 11.20
N LEU A 518 20.51 -21.16 10.42
CA LEU A 518 19.63 -22.31 10.60
C LEU A 518 20.36 -23.59 10.16
N VAL A 519 20.58 -24.53 11.08
CA VAL A 519 21.39 -25.74 10.83
C VAL A 519 20.53 -26.93 10.46
N SER A 520 19.35 -27.07 11.05
CA SER A 520 18.43 -28.18 10.83
C SER A 520 16.97 -27.73 10.87
N ILE A 521 16.11 -28.54 10.23
CA ILE A 521 14.66 -28.47 10.38
C ILE A 521 14.24 -29.71 11.18
N PRO A 522 13.42 -29.57 12.23
CA PRO A 522 12.95 -30.71 13.01
C PRO A 522 12.00 -31.59 12.19
N ARG A 523 11.66 -32.75 12.74
CA ARG A 523 10.65 -33.64 12.15
C ARG A 523 9.33 -32.89 11.94
N LEU A 524 8.66 -33.19 10.83
CA LEU A 524 7.39 -32.54 10.44
C LEU A 524 6.20 -33.50 10.48
N SER A 525 6.45 -34.80 10.67
CA SER A 525 5.45 -35.86 10.75
C SER A 525 5.65 -36.69 12.02
N GLY A 526 4.67 -36.64 12.92
CA GLY A 526 4.72 -37.35 14.21
C GLY A 526 4.50 -38.86 14.13
N GLY A 527 4.47 -39.46 12.93
CA GLY A 527 4.29 -40.91 12.68
C GLY A 527 2.93 -41.51 13.06
N ARG A 528 2.24 -40.96 14.09
CA ARG A 528 0.93 -41.40 14.58
C ARG A 528 -0.26 -40.66 13.97
N ARG A 529 -0.05 -39.47 13.40
CA ARG A 529 -1.10 -38.66 12.74
C ARG A 529 -0.58 -38.12 11.42
N PRO A 530 -1.39 -38.11 10.34
CA PRO A 530 -1.01 -37.52 9.07
C PRO A 530 -0.84 -36.00 9.24
N SER A 531 0.20 -35.45 8.62
CA SER A 531 0.40 -34.00 8.53
C SER A 531 -0.57 -33.39 7.51
N ASN A 532 -1.09 -32.20 7.81
CA ASN A 532 -1.92 -31.40 6.90
C ASN A 532 -1.10 -30.34 6.15
N LEU A 533 0.24 -30.39 6.23
CA LEU A 533 1.13 -29.48 5.51
C LEU A 533 0.86 -29.57 4.00
N ARG A 534 0.52 -28.44 3.40
CA ARG A 534 0.26 -28.26 1.97
C ARG A 534 1.39 -27.54 1.26
N GLU A 535 2.05 -26.61 1.96
CA GLU A 535 3.12 -25.80 1.40
C GLU A 535 4.33 -25.72 2.33
N ILE A 536 5.50 -26.03 1.78
CA ILE A 536 6.80 -25.83 2.43
C ILE A 536 7.68 -25.00 1.50
N ILE A 537 8.13 -23.84 1.97
CA ILE A 537 9.12 -23.00 1.28
C ILE A 537 10.30 -22.79 2.21
N ILE A 538 11.48 -23.29 1.87
CA ILE A 538 12.72 -23.10 2.66
C ILE A 538 13.82 -22.60 1.72
N ARG A 539 14.12 -21.31 1.73
CA ARG A 539 15.03 -20.69 0.76
C ARG A 539 16.13 -19.88 1.43
N ASP A 540 17.29 -19.84 0.81
CA ASP A 540 18.39 -18.97 1.24
C ASP A 540 18.85 -19.18 2.70
N CYS A 541 18.85 -20.43 3.17
CA CYS A 541 19.36 -20.83 4.48
C CYS A 541 20.75 -21.47 4.31
N GLU A 542 21.81 -20.68 4.50
CA GLU A 542 23.18 -21.04 4.09
C GLU A 542 23.79 -22.19 4.89
N LYS A 543 23.57 -22.24 6.21
CA LYS A 543 24.09 -23.27 7.11
C LYS A 543 23.23 -24.53 7.22
N LEU A 544 22.09 -24.59 6.52
CA LEU A 544 21.17 -25.71 6.63
C LEU A 544 21.82 -26.97 6.04
N GLU A 545 22.12 -27.96 6.88
CA GLU A 545 22.89 -29.15 6.47
C GLU A 545 22.01 -30.16 5.71
N ALA A 546 20.82 -30.46 6.25
CA ALA A 546 19.88 -31.42 5.68
C ALA A 546 18.42 -31.02 5.95
N LEU A 547 17.51 -31.55 5.13
CA LEU A 547 16.07 -31.50 5.38
C LEU A 547 15.63 -32.71 6.23
N PRO A 548 14.41 -32.69 6.81
CA PRO A 548 13.94 -33.77 7.67
C PRO A 548 13.87 -35.12 6.94
N GLU A 549 14.26 -36.22 7.60
CA GLU A 549 14.23 -37.56 6.98
C GLU A 549 12.80 -38.04 6.69
N ASP A 550 11.81 -37.53 7.42
CA ASP A 550 10.39 -37.89 7.35
C ASP A 550 9.61 -37.13 6.28
N MET A 551 10.28 -36.39 5.38
CA MET A 551 9.66 -35.68 4.26
C MET A 551 8.78 -36.60 3.38
N HIS A 552 9.15 -37.87 3.23
CA HIS A 552 8.36 -38.87 2.50
C HIS A 552 6.99 -39.19 3.15
N ASN A 553 6.81 -38.86 4.43
CA ASN A 553 5.56 -39.08 5.17
C ASN A 553 4.56 -37.92 5.04
N LEU A 554 4.92 -36.83 4.34
CA LEU A 554 4.06 -35.65 4.15
C LEU A 554 3.08 -35.86 2.99
N ASN A 555 2.08 -36.71 3.22
CA ASN A 555 1.11 -37.11 2.18
C ASN A 555 0.18 -35.98 1.70
N SER A 556 0.04 -34.89 2.46
CA SER A 556 -0.80 -33.74 2.08
C SER A 556 -0.02 -32.64 1.36
N LEU A 557 1.31 -32.80 1.21
CA LEU A 557 2.16 -31.73 0.67
C LEU A 557 1.95 -31.58 -0.83
N GLU A 558 1.50 -30.41 -1.24
CA GLU A 558 1.21 -30.06 -2.64
C GLU A 558 2.35 -29.23 -3.22
N THR A 559 2.85 -28.25 -2.47
CA THR A 559 3.90 -27.31 -2.89
C THR A 559 5.16 -27.48 -2.03
N LEU A 560 6.28 -27.72 -2.68
CA LEU A 560 7.60 -27.74 -2.04
C LEU A 560 8.55 -26.80 -2.79
N SER A 561 9.18 -25.87 -2.08
CA SER A 561 10.27 -25.09 -2.64
C SER A 561 11.46 -24.97 -1.72
N ILE A 562 12.63 -25.42 -2.18
CA ILE A 562 13.81 -25.58 -1.33
C ILE A 562 15.11 -25.21 -2.05
N ASP A 563 16.17 -24.88 -1.30
CA ASP A 563 17.54 -24.89 -1.83
C ASP A 563 18.03 -26.35 -1.97
N TYR A 564 18.73 -26.67 -3.06
CA TYR A 564 19.18 -28.02 -3.38
C TYR A 564 20.14 -28.59 -2.32
N ARG A 565 19.92 -29.87 -1.97
CA ARG A 565 20.76 -30.69 -1.08
C ARG A 565 20.83 -32.14 -1.60
N GLU A 566 21.91 -32.85 -1.30
CA GLU A 566 22.08 -34.26 -1.67
C GLU A 566 21.28 -35.17 -0.73
N GLY A 567 20.79 -36.31 -1.22
CA GLY A 567 20.08 -37.31 -0.39
C GLY A 567 18.61 -37.00 -0.06
N LEU A 568 18.02 -35.96 -0.66
CA LEU A 568 16.62 -35.59 -0.42
C LEU A 568 15.63 -36.65 -0.92
N THR A 569 14.56 -36.89 -0.16
CA THR A 569 13.42 -37.71 -0.58
C THR A 569 12.17 -36.83 -0.65
N PHE A 570 11.37 -37.01 -1.71
CA PHE A 570 10.20 -36.18 -1.97
C PHE A 570 8.90 -36.84 -1.49
N PRO A 571 7.96 -36.07 -0.92
CA PRO A 571 6.64 -36.59 -0.59
C PRO A 571 5.82 -37.05 -1.80
N PRO A 572 4.89 -38.01 -1.61
CA PRO A 572 4.28 -38.77 -2.70
C PRO A 572 3.18 -38.04 -3.49
N ASN A 573 2.63 -36.94 -2.98
CA ASN A 573 1.48 -36.23 -3.58
C ASN A 573 1.81 -34.80 -4.05
N LEU A 574 3.09 -34.48 -4.23
CA LEU A 574 3.51 -33.17 -4.73
C LEU A 574 2.92 -32.85 -6.09
N THR A 575 2.35 -31.65 -6.21
CA THR A 575 1.85 -31.07 -7.46
C THR A 575 2.76 -29.97 -7.98
N SER A 576 3.45 -29.26 -7.10
CA SER A 576 4.34 -28.15 -7.39
C SER A 576 5.70 -28.30 -6.70
N LEU A 577 6.79 -28.25 -7.47
CA LEU A 577 8.16 -28.35 -6.95
C LEU A 577 9.04 -27.21 -7.48
N GLY A 578 9.78 -26.53 -6.61
CA GLY A 578 10.72 -25.47 -6.99
C GLY A 578 12.06 -25.56 -6.27
N ILE A 579 13.14 -25.82 -7.00
CA ILE A 579 14.46 -26.11 -6.43
C ILE A 579 15.48 -25.04 -6.85
N ARG A 580 16.07 -24.36 -5.87
CA ARG A 580 17.10 -23.32 -6.08
C ARG A 580 18.51 -23.86 -5.81
N LYS A 581 19.54 -23.13 -6.26
CA LYS A 581 20.97 -23.43 -6.04
C LYS A 581 21.37 -24.87 -6.40
N VAL A 582 20.79 -25.43 -7.46
CA VAL A 582 21.15 -26.78 -7.94
C VAL A 582 22.63 -26.80 -8.32
N LYS A 583 23.39 -27.72 -7.70
CA LYS A 583 24.83 -27.93 -7.99
C LYS A 583 25.06 -28.92 -9.13
N SER A 584 24.20 -29.92 -9.26
CA SER A 584 24.26 -30.95 -10.30
C SER A 584 22.84 -31.33 -10.71
N CYS A 585 22.44 -30.97 -11.94
CA CYS A 585 21.16 -31.43 -12.48
C CYS A 585 21.14 -32.95 -12.69
N LYS A 586 22.28 -33.60 -12.98
CA LYS A 586 22.32 -35.06 -13.21
C LYS A 586 21.79 -35.83 -12.00
N SER A 587 22.27 -35.47 -10.81
CA SER A 587 21.86 -36.08 -9.55
C SER A 587 20.36 -35.92 -9.31
N LEU A 588 19.80 -34.76 -9.65
CA LEU A 588 18.36 -34.47 -9.50
C LEU A 588 17.46 -35.44 -10.31
N TRP A 589 17.96 -35.88 -11.46
CA TRP A 589 17.18 -36.60 -12.46
C TRP A 589 17.50 -38.10 -12.51
N GLU A 590 18.65 -38.52 -11.97
CA GLU A 590 19.05 -39.94 -11.83
C GLU A 590 18.37 -40.65 -10.66
N LEU A 591 17.77 -39.90 -9.73
CA LEU A 591 17.09 -40.44 -8.56
C LEU A 591 15.62 -40.80 -8.88
N GLU A 592 15.15 -41.95 -8.39
CA GLU A 592 13.77 -42.47 -8.54
C GLU A 592 12.77 -41.71 -7.65
N TRP A 593 12.71 -40.39 -7.79
CA TRP A 593 12.08 -39.46 -6.86
C TRP A 593 10.58 -39.23 -7.02
N GLY A 594 9.84 -40.19 -7.59
CA GLY A 594 8.38 -40.05 -7.70
C GLY A 594 7.91 -38.86 -8.56
N LEU A 595 8.81 -38.21 -9.31
CA LEU A 595 8.56 -37.00 -10.12
C LEU A 595 7.37 -37.17 -11.09
N HIS A 596 7.01 -38.41 -11.44
CA HIS A 596 5.92 -38.76 -12.37
C HIS A 596 4.55 -38.13 -12.07
N ARG A 597 4.32 -37.69 -10.84
CA ARG A 597 3.03 -37.11 -10.39
C ARG A 597 2.98 -35.58 -10.47
N LEU A 598 4.12 -34.92 -10.69
CA LEU A 598 4.21 -33.45 -10.68
C LEU A 598 3.44 -32.85 -11.87
N THR A 599 2.50 -31.96 -11.57
CA THR A 599 1.77 -31.15 -12.57
C THR A 599 2.46 -29.80 -12.81
N SER A 600 3.26 -29.33 -11.87
CA SER A 600 4.02 -28.09 -11.94
C SER A 600 5.43 -28.31 -11.40
N LEU A 601 6.42 -27.86 -12.15
CA LEU A 601 7.83 -27.86 -11.77
C LEU A 601 8.35 -26.45 -12.05
N GLY A 602 8.24 -25.60 -11.04
CA GLY A 602 8.43 -24.16 -11.16
C GLY A 602 9.59 -23.65 -10.32
N LEU A 603 10.53 -22.94 -10.95
CA LEU A 603 11.72 -22.33 -10.35
C LEU A 603 12.84 -23.35 -10.08
N ILE A 604 13.38 -23.94 -11.14
CA ILE A 604 14.71 -24.56 -11.10
C ILE A 604 15.71 -23.45 -11.35
N SER A 605 16.41 -23.00 -10.31
CA SER A 605 17.57 -22.12 -10.46
C SER A 605 18.82 -22.79 -9.94
N GLY A 606 19.91 -22.70 -10.69
CA GLY A 606 21.16 -23.37 -10.34
C GLY A 606 22.35 -22.69 -10.98
N GLU A 607 23.39 -22.48 -10.19
CA GLU A 607 24.70 -22.07 -10.67
C GLU A 607 25.51 -23.26 -11.19
N ASP A 608 24.86 -24.38 -11.54
CA ASP A 608 25.52 -25.58 -12.06
C ASP A 608 26.33 -25.22 -13.32
N PRO A 609 27.67 -25.18 -13.22
CA PRO A 609 28.51 -24.80 -14.34
C PRO A 609 28.63 -25.94 -15.36
N ASP A 610 28.27 -27.18 -15.00
CA ASP A 610 28.42 -28.36 -15.83
C ASP A 610 27.13 -28.71 -16.60
N THR A 611 26.00 -28.11 -16.23
CA THR A 611 24.75 -28.26 -16.98
C THR A 611 24.81 -27.54 -18.32
N VAL A 612 25.19 -28.29 -19.35
CA VAL A 612 25.22 -27.85 -20.77
C VAL A 612 23.90 -28.13 -21.48
N SER A 613 23.12 -29.11 -21.00
CA SER A 613 21.83 -29.49 -21.59
C SER A 613 20.77 -29.76 -20.54
N PHE A 614 19.55 -29.28 -20.79
CA PHE A 614 18.40 -29.52 -19.91
C PHE A 614 17.28 -30.23 -20.67
N PRO A 615 16.73 -31.33 -20.14
CA PRO A 615 17.34 -32.17 -19.11
C PRO A 615 18.64 -32.86 -19.59
N PRO A 616 19.43 -33.50 -18.71
CA PRO A 616 20.62 -34.25 -19.12
C PRO A 616 20.28 -35.42 -20.07
N ASP A 617 21.06 -35.60 -21.16
CA ASP A 617 20.81 -36.57 -22.24
C ASP A 617 20.83 -38.06 -21.80
N MET A 618 21.22 -38.34 -20.55
CA MET A 618 21.41 -39.69 -19.98
C MET A 618 20.24 -40.20 -19.12
N VAL A 619 19.18 -39.40 -18.94
CA VAL A 619 18.09 -39.72 -18.00
C VAL A 619 16.90 -40.36 -18.71
N ARG A 620 16.39 -41.49 -18.18
CA ARG A 620 15.11 -42.07 -18.58
C ARG A 620 13.94 -41.20 -18.08
N MET A 621 13.51 -40.27 -18.93
CA MET A 621 12.40 -39.32 -18.71
C MET A 621 10.99 -39.91 -18.85
N GLU A 622 10.84 -41.23 -18.81
CA GLU A 622 9.58 -41.93 -19.13
C GLU A 622 8.41 -41.59 -18.15
N THR A 623 8.70 -40.83 -17.10
CA THR A 623 7.87 -40.61 -15.91
C THR A 623 7.09 -39.28 -15.92
N LEU A 624 7.56 -38.19 -16.54
CA LEU A 624 6.98 -36.82 -16.41
C LEU A 624 5.83 -36.47 -17.38
N LYS A 625 4.88 -37.37 -17.59
CA LYS A 625 3.77 -37.11 -18.53
C LYS A 625 2.78 -36.05 -18.03
N SER A 626 2.72 -35.81 -16.72
CA SER A 626 1.73 -34.93 -16.09
C SER A 626 2.14 -33.46 -16.02
N LEU A 627 3.38 -33.12 -16.38
CA LEU A 627 3.94 -31.78 -16.17
C LEU A 627 3.30 -30.75 -17.11
N ALA A 628 2.56 -29.78 -16.55
CA ALA A 628 1.89 -28.69 -17.27
C ALA A 628 2.69 -27.38 -17.27
N HIS A 629 3.46 -27.10 -16.22
CA HIS A 629 4.22 -25.86 -16.08
C HIS A 629 5.69 -26.13 -15.76
N LEU A 630 6.60 -25.57 -16.57
CA LEU A 630 8.05 -25.67 -16.39
C LEU A 630 8.70 -24.28 -16.38
N ARG A 631 9.41 -23.94 -15.31
CA ARG A 631 10.21 -22.71 -15.20
C ARG A 631 11.68 -23.03 -14.93
N ILE A 632 12.56 -22.63 -15.85
CA ILE A 632 14.01 -22.77 -15.79
C ILE A 632 14.62 -21.36 -15.70
N GLU A 633 15.46 -21.13 -14.68
CA GLU A 633 15.99 -19.81 -14.37
C GLU A 633 17.48 -19.85 -14.02
N GLY A 634 18.27 -18.88 -14.48
CA GLY A 634 19.60 -18.62 -13.93
C GLY A 634 20.67 -19.68 -14.21
N PHE A 635 20.58 -20.44 -15.31
CA PHE A 635 21.62 -21.39 -15.71
C PHE A 635 22.66 -20.75 -16.65
N PRO A 636 23.88 -20.41 -16.18
CA PRO A 636 24.85 -19.66 -16.97
C PRO A 636 25.47 -20.45 -18.13
N ASN A 637 25.56 -21.78 -18.00
CA ASN A 637 26.23 -22.67 -18.97
C ASN A 637 25.30 -23.52 -19.83
N LEU A 638 23.99 -23.41 -19.63
CA LEU A 638 22.99 -24.16 -20.38
C LEU A 638 23.05 -23.74 -21.86
N LYS A 639 23.39 -24.67 -22.76
CA LYS A 639 23.52 -24.42 -24.21
C LYS A 639 22.34 -24.92 -25.01
N LYS A 640 21.73 -26.04 -24.60
CA LYS A 640 20.67 -26.71 -25.37
C LYS A 640 19.56 -27.28 -24.48
N LEU A 641 18.33 -27.25 -24.97
CA LEU A 641 17.25 -28.09 -24.45
C LEU A 641 17.30 -29.46 -25.16
N SER A 642 17.35 -30.55 -24.40
CA SER A 642 17.51 -31.91 -24.95
C SER A 642 16.25 -32.37 -25.68
N SER A 643 16.42 -32.90 -26.90
CA SER A 643 15.32 -33.48 -27.68
C SER A 643 14.75 -34.74 -27.03
N LYS A 644 15.62 -35.58 -26.45
CA LYS A 644 15.20 -36.82 -25.79
C LYS A 644 14.37 -36.59 -24.53
N GLY A 645 14.54 -35.46 -23.84
CA GLY A 645 13.79 -35.14 -22.63
C GLY A 645 12.43 -34.48 -22.91
N PHE A 646 12.41 -33.45 -23.76
CA PHE A 646 11.20 -32.67 -24.03
C PHE A 646 10.12 -33.43 -24.81
N GLN A 647 10.47 -34.47 -25.57
CA GLN A 647 9.50 -35.33 -26.27
C GLN A 647 8.50 -36.02 -25.32
N PHE A 648 8.87 -36.22 -24.05
CA PHE A 648 8.03 -36.91 -23.06
C PHE A 648 7.09 -35.97 -22.28
N LEU A 649 7.29 -34.65 -22.38
CA LEU A 649 6.49 -33.63 -21.69
C LEU A 649 5.21 -33.30 -22.48
N THR A 650 4.40 -34.32 -22.77
CA THR A 650 3.23 -34.23 -23.66
C THR A 650 2.09 -33.37 -23.11
N SER A 651 2.09 -33.06 -21.82
CA SER A 651 1.07 -32.22 -21.16
C SER A 651 1.56 -30.80 -20.87
N LEU A 652 2.75 -30.41 -21.33
CA LEU A 652 3.36 -29.12 -21.01
C LEU A 652 2.58 -27.98 -21.69
N GLN A 653 1.97 -27.10 -20.89
CA GLN A 653 1.17 -25.95 -21.31
C GLN A 653 1.94 -24.63 -21.21
N SER A 654 2.85 -24.48 -20.24
CA SER A 654 3.66 -23.26 -20.07
C SER A 654 5.14 -23.55 -19.86
N LEU A 655 6.00 -22.87 -20.63
CA LEU A 655 7.46 -22.92 -20.51
C LEU A 655 8.01 -21.52 -20.28
N HIS A 656 8.70 -21.32 -19.16
CA HIS A 656 9.37 -20.06 -18.81
C HIS A 656 10.89 -20.27 -18.76
N LEU A 657 11.63 -19.46 -19.51
CA LEU A 657 13.08 -19.45 -19.57
C LEU A 657 13.56 -18.05 -19.16
N TRP A 658 14.31 -17.95 -18.06
CA TRP A 658 14.88 -16.68 -17.60
C TRP A 658 16.38 -16.81 -17.35
N ASN A 659 17.18 -15.86 -17.81
CA ASN A 659 18.57 -15.64 -17.42
C ASN A 659 19.45 -16.88 -17.72
N CYS A 660 19.30 -17.39 -18.94
CA CYS A 660 20.10 -18.49 -19.48
C CYS A 660 20.95 -17.96 -20.65
N PRO A 661 22.09 -17.29 -20.38
CA PRO A 661 22.81 -16.50 -21.38
C PRO A 661 23.37 -17.30 -22.55
N LYS A 662 23.79 -18.55 -22.31
CA LYS A 662 24.37 -19.44 -23.33
C LYS A 662 23.35 -20.31 -24.04
N LEU A 663 22.06 -20.22 -23.69
CA LEU A 663 21.03 -21.11 -24.23
C LEU A 663 20.76 -20.76 -25.68
N ALA A 664 21.21 -21.64 -26.58
CA ALA A 664 21.31 -21.35 -28.00
C ALA A 664 20.37 -22.23 -28.84
N SER A 665 19.87 -23.35 -28.31
CA SER A 665 19.03 -24.29 -29.08
C SER A 665 17.88 -24.88 -28.29
N ILE A 666 16.70 -24.90 -28.93
CA ILE A 666 15.55 -25.74 -28.56
C ILE A 666 15.66 -27.13 -29.22
N PRO A 667 14.85 -28.13 -28.82
CA PRO A 667 14.87 -29.46 -29.41
C PRO A 667 14.77 -29.48 -30.94
N GLU A 668 15.47 -30.42 -31.60
CA GLU A 668 15.44 -30.55 -33.06
C GLU A 668 14.05 -30.85 -33.60
N GLU A 669 13.27 -31.66 -32.88
CA GLU A 669 11.90 -32.05 -33.22
C GLU A 669 10.86 -30.96 -32.92
N GLY A 670 11.25 -29.87 -32.23
CA GLY A 670 10.36 -28.79 -31.79
C GLY A 670 9.96 -28.90 -30.31
N LEU A 671 9.30 -27.86 -29.79
CA LEU A 671 8.70 -27.89 -28.45
C LEU A 671 7.38 -28.71 -28.48
N PRO A 672 6.90 -29.21 -27.34
CA PRO A 672 5.67 -30.01 -27.28
C PRO A 672 4.47 -29.27 -27.89
N PRO A 673 3.60 -29.94 -28.66
CA PRO A 673 2.46 -29.31 -29.31
C PRO A 673 1.38 -28.85 -28.33
N SER A 674 1.40 -29.34 -27.09
CA SER A 674 0.52 -28.92 -25.99
C SER A 674 0.82 -27.52 -25.44
N LEU A 675 1.92 -26.90 -25.88
CA LEU A 675 2.44 -25.66 -25.29
C LEU A 675 1.59 -24.45 -25.69
N GLU A 676 0.92 -23.86 -24.71
CA GLU A 676 0.05 -22.68 -24.88
C GLU A 676 0.82 -21.36 -24.69
N ARG A 677 1.82 -21.38 -23.80
CA ARG A 677 2.60 -20.20 -23.39
C ARG A 677 4.10 -20.47 -23.37
N LEU A 678 4.86 -19.60 -24.05
CA LEU A 678 6.32 -19.56 -24.00
C LEU A 678 6.78 -18.17 -23.56
N THR A 679 7.59 -18.10 -22.50
CA THR A 679 8.22 -16.85 -22.06
C THR A 679 9.73 -17.00 -22.07
N ILE A 680 10.42 -16.07 -22.72
CA ILE A 680 11.88 -16.02 -22.80
C ILE A 680 12.33 -14.63 -22.32
N SER A 681 13.02 -14.56 -21.19
CA SER A 681 13.55 -13.31 -20.65
C SER A 681 15.05 -13.45 -20.38
N GLU A 682 15.85 -12.43 -20.71
CA GLU A 682 17.30 -12.40 -20.45
C GLU A 682 18.04 -13.65 -21.00
N CYS A 683 17.59 -14.19 -22.14
CA CYS A 683 18.22 -15.30 -22.85
C CYS A 683 18.66 -14.83 -24.26
N PRO A 684 19.74 -14.04 -24.39
CA PRO A 684 20.09 -13.31 -25.62
C PRO A 684 20.25 -14.22 -26.85
N MET A 685 20.92 -15.36 -26.72
CA MET A 685 21.15 -16.27 -27.86
C MET A 685 19.85 -16.92 -28.36
N LEU A 686 18.94 -17.28 -27.46
CA LEU A 686 17.66 -17.89 -27.82
C LEU A 686 16.70 -16.85 -28.39
N LYS A 687 16.67 -15.65 -27.80
CA LYS A 687 15.89 -14.50 -28.27
C LYS A 687 16.13 -14.22 -29.75
N GLU A 688 17.40 -14.08 -30.17
CA GLU A 688 17.75 -13.83 -31.57
C GLU A 688 17.22 -14.92 -32.50
N ARG A 689 17.30 -16.18 -32.07
CA ARG A 689 16.91 -17.35 -32.86
C ARG A 689 15.40 -17.58 -32.89
N CYS A 690 14.65 -17.04 -31.93
CA CYS A 690 13.20 -17.16 -31.80
C CYS A 690 12.42 -15.90 -32.25
N GLN A 691 13.08 -14.91 -32.86
CA GLN A 691 12.43 -13.70 -33.35
C GLN A 691 11.33 -13.99 -34.38
N ARG A 692 10.20 -13.27 -34.29
CA ARG A 692 9.08 -13.39 -35.23
C ARG A 692 9.49 -13.16 -36.67
N GLY A 693 9.21 -14.13 -37.53
CA GLY A 693 9.43 -14.05 -38.99
C GLY A 693 10.89 -14.06 -39.46
N LYS A 694 11.88 -13.88 -38.56
CA LYS A 694 13.31 -13.81 -38.90
C LYS A 694 14.15 -14.88 -38.19
N GLY A 695 13.71 -15.33 -37.02
CA GLY A 695 14.42 -16.29 -36.21
C GLY A 695 14.40 -17.69 -36.82
N ARG A 696 15.56 -18.35 -36.86
CA ARG A 696 15.70 -19.72 -37.38
C ARG A 696 14.82 -20.77 -36.68
N TYR A 697 14.36 -20.51 -35.44
CA TYR A 697 13.46 -21.38 -34.69
C TYR A 697 12.01 -20.92 -34.70
N TRP A 698 11.68 -19.81 -35.38
CA TRP A 698 10.31 -19.29 -35.43
C TRP A 698 9.31 -20.34 -35.93
N HIS A 699 9.63 -21.07 -37.01
CA HIS A 699 8.78 -22.14 -37.53
C HIS A 699 8.50 -23.26 -36.50
N LYS A 700 9.39 -23.46 -35.53
CA LYS A 700 9.24 -24.48 -34.47
C LYS A 700 8.45 -24.02 -33.25
N ILE A 701 8.19 -22.72 -33.11
CA ILE A 701 7.45 -22.15 -31.97
C ILE A 701 6.20 -21.39 -32.39
N SER A 702 6.03 -21.10 -33.69
CA SER A 702 4.91 -20.32 -34.22
C SER A 702 3.52 -20.93 -34.01
N HIS A 703 3.45 -22.22 -33.65
CA HIS A 703 2.20 -22.88 -33.29
C HIS A 703 1.73 -22.53 -31.87
N ILE A 704 2.58 -21.92 -31.04
CA ILE A 704 2.29 -21.56 -29.65
C ILE A 704 1.41 -20.29 -29.64
N PRO A 705 0.22 -20.32 -29.02
CA PRO A 705 -0.71 -19.18 -28.98
C PRO A 705 -0.14 -17.90 -28.37
N THR A 706 0.67 -18.01 -27.31
CA THR A 706 1.16 -16.85 -26.54
C THR A 706 2.68 -16.92 -26.35
N ILE A 707 3.41 -16.02 -27.01
CA ILE A 707 4.88 -15.93 -26.91
C ILE A 707 5.26 -14.56 -26.33
N TRP A 708 6.02 -14.58 -25.23
CA TRP A 708 6.57 -13.39 -24.59
C TRP A 708 8.10 -13.43 -24.68
N ILE A 709 8.70 -12.37 -25.21
CA ILE A 709 10.17 -12.22 -25.24
C ILE A 709 10.56 -10.86 -24.66
N ASP A 710 11.33 -10.87 -23.56
CA ASP A 710 11.75 -9.68 -22.79
C ASP A 710 10.60 -8.68 -22.55
N GLY A 711 9.46 -9.18 -22.05
CA GLY A 711 8.30 -8.36 -21.71
C GLY A 711 7.40 -7.95 -22.89
N ASN A 712 7.75 -8.29 -24.13
CA ASN A 712 6.93 -8.00 -25.31
C ASN A 712 6.14 -9.24 -25.75
N VAL A 713 4.83 -9.06 -26.01
CA VAL A 713 3.98 -10.08 -26.64
C VAL A 713 4.24 -10.08 -28.15
N ILE A 714 4.48 -11.26 -28.72
CA ILE A 714 4.89 -11.44 -30.11
C ILE A 714 3.82 -12.09 -30.97
#